data_AF-A0A315WD36-F1
#
_entry.id   AF-A0A315WD36-F1
#
_cell.length_a   1.000
_cell.length_b   1.000
_cell.length_c   1.000
_cell.angle_alpha   90.00
_cell.angle_beta   90.00
_cell.angle_gamma   90.00
#
_symmetry.space_group_name_H-M   'P 1'
#
loop_
_entity.id
_entity.type
_entity.pdbx_description
1 polymer ?
#
loop_
_entity_poly.entity_id
_entity_poly.type
_entity_poly.pdbx_seq_one_letter_code
_entity_poly.pdbx_strand_id
1 'polypeptide(L)'
;MKLQTEKKQVKVTHWSYEESEVRNLIKCLPYISKFRFVPESSKLHEQTSFLVTLYCAAAEREQQTGEKTLDLLASVCTFKIIPVSDTDMNEQTQKAFLLSLYGQVTDCESKTGLSLFPLLKSVFQSVANVWITDLSERNSLMLRELLIQSEKKQVVLKGCSHEESEVKSFLECLPFFSQLSFEPWVSEASEEIQFLRSLFCAAEKDKQKEMKTLDMLASVYVYREAPLKQKWSEFLLELFSYEFKTGLSVLPLQRANIILFKVLKLKSSRIHGSRIAPGSSDLQGQRSFLVNLFCAAAEREQQTGEKMVEMLAPLCRYKTFPFKAGDKYRVDFLLDLYSQMKDRETKSGLSLLPSLQSVFQSTPKVWTIKLTERKMSDFMEVMKLQAEKKRVKLTDCSHEESEVRSFLQCLPFISQLSFNLDDWDDSSYDPDKQSRFLVDLFCAAAEREQQTGEKMLERFASVCRYKTFPFHDIHADDEDRSDFLLDLYSQMKDRETKSGLSLLPSLQPVFQSAPEVWFINLSKRKTSDFMEVMKLQSEKKPVMLTDCSHGESEVRSFLQCLPFISQLSLDDGEGHSCDPDEQTRLLVNLFCAAAEREQQTGEKMLEMLTSVCKFETFSFQNEKTDNGGDATKDRLDFLLDLYSYMKDCETKTGLIVGAQIFMNKP
;
A
#
# COMPACT_ATOMS: atom_id res chain seq x y z
N MET A 1 -60.63 -31.67 -34.94
CA MET A 1 -59.66 -32.28 -34.02
C MET A 1 -60.15 -33.61 -33.45
N LYS A 2 -61.33 -33.70 -32.81
CA LYS A 2 -61.87 -34.96 -32.24
C LYS A 2 -62.01 -36.15 -33.22
N LEU A 3 -62.19 -35.88 -34.52
CA LEU A 3 -62.33 -36.91 -35.56
C LEU A 3 -60.98 -37.40 -36.13
N GLN A 4 -59.85 -36.89 -35.65
CA GLN A 4 -58.52 -37.22 -36.16
C GLN A 4 -57.76 -38.07 -35.13
N THR A 5 -57.07 -39.12 -35.61
CA THR A 5 -56.30 -40.07 -34.78
C THR A 5 -54.96 -39.53 -34.26
N GLU A 6 -54.41 -38.49 -34.90
CA GLU A 6 -53.11 -37.90 -34.55
C GLU A 6 -53.26 -36.50 -33.93
N LYS A 7 -52.45 -36.22 -32.90
CA LYS A 7 -52.34 -34.88 -32.30
C LYS A 7 -51.74 -33.88 -33.28
N LYS A 8 -52.30 -32.66 -33.36
CA LYS A 8 -51.85 -31.62 -34.32
C LYS A 8 -51.09 -30.49 -33.64
N GLN A 9 -50.16 -29.87 -34.38
CA GLN A 9 -49.56 -28.60 -33.98
C GLN A 9 -50.55 -27.47 -34.30
N VAL A 10 -50.87 -26.64 -33.32
CA VAL A 10 -51.86 -25.57 -33.44
C VAL A 10 -51.18 -24.23 -33.22
N LYS A 11 -51.36 -23.33 -34.17
CA LYS A 11 -51.03 -21.90 -34.06
C LYS A 11 -52.35 -21.14 -34.02
N VAL A 12 -52.57 -20.37 -32.96
CA VAL A 12 -53.78 -19.53 -32.81
C VAL A 12 -53.43 -18.11 -33.24
N THR A 13 -54.24 -17.58 -34.15
CA THR A 13 -54.30 -16.17 -34.59
C THR A 13 -55.71 -15.66 -34.30
N HIS A 14 -55.88 -14.36 -34.14
CA HIS A 14 -57.15 -13.69 -33.83
C HIS A 14 -57.84 -14.25 -32.59
N TRP A 15 -57.11 -14.29 -31.46
CA TRP A 15 -57.59 -14.82 -30.19
C TRP A 15 -58.39 -13.79 -29.39
N SER A 16 -59.37 -14.26 -28.61
CA SER A 16 -60.05 -13.46 -27.58
C SER A 16 -59.67 -13.93 -26.18
N TYR A 17 -59.62 -12.99 -25.23
CA TYR A 17 -59.55 -13.29 -23.79
C TYR A 17 -60.93 -13.57 -23.19
N GLU A 18 -62.00 -13.62 -24.01
CA GLU A 18 -63.31 -14.06 -23.59
C GLU A 18 -63.26 -15.50 -23.04
N GLU A 19 -63.81 -15.65 -21.85
CA GLU A 19 -63.75 -16.90 -21.08
C GLU A 19 -64.35 -18.09 -21.83
N SER A 20 -65.39 -17.85 -22.64
CA SER A 20 -66.07 -18.85 -23.46
C SER A 20 -65.14 -19.45 -24.53
N GLU A 21 -64.33 -18.63 -25.18
CA GLU A 21 -63.38 -19.04 -26.21
C GLU A 21 -62.19 -19.78 -25.60
N VAL A 22 -61.65 -19.26 -24.50
CA VAL A 22 -60.54 -19.89 -23.75
C VAL A 22 -60.94 -21.28 -23.24
N ARG A 23 -62.15 -21.42 -22.67
CA ARG A 23 -62.66 -22.74 -22.23
C ARG A 23 -62.83 -23.71 -23.38
N ASN A 24 -63.20 -23.24 -24.58
CA ASN A 24 -63.27 -24.09 -25.76
C ASN A 24 -61.88 -24.52 -26.25
N LEU A 25 -60.88 -23.65 -26.16
CA LEU A 25 -59.49 -24.00 -26.45
C LEU A 25 -58.95 -25.08 -25.50
N ILE A 26 -59.24 -24.97 -24.19
CA ILE A 26 -58.83 -25.96 -23.19
C ILE A 26 -59.40 -27.36 -23.49
N LYS A 27 -60.66 -27.44 -23.94
CA LYS A 27 -61.27 -28.72 -24.37
C LYS A 27 -60.53 -29.40 -25.53
N CYS A 28 -59.74 -28.64 -26.30
CA CYS A 28 -58.98 -29.15 -27.43
C CYS A 28 -57.56 -29.61 -27.05
N LEU A 29 -57.03 -29.25 -25.88
CA LEU A 29 -55.66 -29.57 -25.45
C LEU A 29 -55.27 -31.06 -25.59
N PRO A 30 -56.13 -32.05 -25.28
CA PRO A 30 -55.77 -33.47 -25.42
C PRO A 30 -55.41 -33.89 -26.85
N TYR A 31 -55.87 -33.13 -27.84
CA TYR A 31 -55.68 -33.38 -29.27
C TYR A 31 -54.54 -32.53 -29.88
N ILE A 32 -53.84 -31.73 -29.06
CA ILE A 32 -52.77 -30.83 -29.50
C ILE A 32 -51.41 -31.44 -29.13
N SER A 33 -50.46 -31.47 -30.07
CA SER A 33 -49.07 -31.91 -29.82
C SER A 33 -48.13 -30.74 -29.54
N LYS A 34 -48.45 -29.56 -30.06
CA LYS A 34 -47.71 -28.31 -29.82
C LYS A 34 -48.66 -27.14 -29.97
N PHE A 35 -48.66 -26.26 -29.00
CA PHE A 35 -49.45 -25.05 -28.96
C PHE A 35 -48.53 -23.84 -29.07
N ARG A 36 -48.73 -23.02 -30.10
CA ARG A 36 -48.03 -21.74 -30.29
C ARG A 36 -49.04 -20.61 -30.28
N PHE A 37 -48.87 -19.72 -29.32
CA PHE A 37 -49.53 -18.43 -29.27
C PHE A 37 -48.74 -17.44 -30.14
N VAL A 38 -49.42 -16.75 -31.06
CA VAL A 38 -48.84 -15.62 -31.78
C VAL A 38 -49.61 -14.38 -31.32
N PRO A 39 -49.00 -13.51 -30.52
CA PRO A 39 -49.62 -12.25 -30.19
C PRO A 39 -49.79 -11.45 -31.49
N GLU A 40 -50.99 -10.94 -31.72
CA GLU A 40 -51.22 -9.99 -32.80
C GLU A 40 -50.84 -8.58 -32.31
N SER A 41 -51.06 -7.54 -33.11
CA SER A 41 -50.86 -6.13 -32.70
C SER A 41 -51.80 -5.67 -31.55
N SER A 42 -52.34 -6.62 -30.79
CA SER A 42 -53.20 -6.47 -29.61
C SER A 42 -52.45 -5.81 -28.45
N LYS A 43 -53.18 -5.10 -27.59
CA LYS A 43 -52.59 -4.37 -26.46
C LYS A 43 -51.99 -5.34 -25.43
N LEU A 44 -50.96 -4.89 -24.71
CA LEU A 44 -50.26 -5.66 -23.68
C LEU A 44 -51.18 -6.24 -22.59
N HIS A 45 -52.18 -5.47 -22.19
CA HIS A 45 -53.19 -5.90 -21.22
C HIS A 45 -54.03 -7.07 -21.75
N GLU A 46 -54.38 -7.09 -23.04
CA GLU A 46 -55.17 -8.18 -23.63
C GLU A 46 -54.35 -9.47 -23.69
N GLN A 47 -53.06 -9.35 -23.99
CA GLN A 47 -52.13 -10.50 -24.02
C GLN A 47 -51.95 -11.11 -22.64
N THR A 48 -51.75 -10.27 -21.61
CA THR A 48 -51.62 -10.71 -20.22
C THR A 48 -52.92 -11.30 -19.67
N SER A 49 -54.06 -10.66 -19.95
CA SER A 49 -55.39 -11.16 -19.56
C SER A 49 -55.70 -12.51 -20.20
N PHE A 50 -55.40 -12.71 -21.48
CA PHE A 50 -55.58 -14.00 -22.14
C PHE A 50 -54.78 -15.11 -21.45
N LEU A 51 -53.51 -14.85 -21.12
CA LEU A 51 -52.65 -15.84 -20.46
C LEU A 51 -53.17 -16.21 -19.08
N VAL A 52 -53.55 -15.21 -18.27
CA VAL A 52 -54.12 -15.45 -16.93
C VAL A 52 -55.43 -16.23 -17.07
N THR A 53 -56.34 -15.82 -17.94
CA THR A 53 -57.60 -16.54 -18.18
C THR A 53 -57.37 -17.98 -18.66
N LEU A 54 -56.38 -18.22 -19.51
CA LEU A 54 -56.04 -19.57 -20.00
C LEU A 54 -55.58 -20.50 -18.88
N TYR A 55 -54.69 -20.02 -18.02
CA TYR A 55 -54.19 -20.81 -16.89
C TYR A 55 -55.26 -20.96 -15.78
N CYS A 56 -56.01 -19.90 -15.45
CA CYS A 56 -57.09 -19.98 -14.46
C CYS A 56 -58.17 -20.97 -14.96
N ALA A 57 -58.58 -20.93 -16.24
CA ALA A 57 -59.57 -21.87 -16.79
C ALA A 57 -59.04 -23.32 -16.90
N ALA A 58 -57.73 -23.52 -17.12
CA ALA A 58 -57.14 -24.86 -17.11
C ALA A 58 -57.11 -25.45 -15.70
N ALA A 59 -56.80 -24.62 -14.70
CA ALA A 59 -56.79 -25.02 -13.29
C ALA A 59 -58.20 -25.35 -12.79
N GLU A 60 -59.20 -24.54 -13.15
CA GLU A 60 -60.60 -24.82 -12.83
C GLU A 60 -61.09 -26.12 -13.46
N ARG A 61 -60.72 -26.41 -14.72
CA ARG A 61 -61.06 -27.68 -15.35
C ARG A 61 -60.41 -28.85 -14.62
N GLU A 62 -59.14 -28.73 -14.27
CA GLU A 62 -58.43 -29.76 -13.51
C GLU A 62 -59.10 -30.02 -12.17
N GLN A 63 -59.54 -28.98 -11.47
CA GLN A 63 -60.31 -29.10 -10.23
C GLN A 63 -61.69 -29.76 -10.45
N GLN A 64 -62.39 -29.43 -11.55
CA GLN A 64 -63.73 -29.95 -11.85
C GLN A 64 -63.73 -31.39 -12.36
N THR A 65 -62.70 -31.79 -13.11
CA THR A 65 -62.67 -33.07 -13.84
C THR A 65 -61.64 -34.07 -13.30
N GLY A 66 -60.68 -33.61 -12.50
CA GLY A 66 -59.52 -34.40 -12.06
C GLY A 66 -58.50 -34.68 -13.17
N GLU A 67 -58.71 -34.18 -14.39
CA GLU A 67 -57.74 -34.30 -15.48
C GLU A 67 -56.58 -33.33 -15.23
N LYS A 68 -55.33 -33.82 -15.33
CA LYS A 68 -54.08 -33.03 -15.25
C LYS A 68 -53.92 -32.02 -16.40
N THR A 69 -54.84 -31.07 -16.46
CA THR A 69 -55.02 -30.11 -17.55
C THR A 69 -53.90 -29.09 -17.55
N LEU A 70 -53.40 -28.68 -16.38
CA LEU A 70 -52.26 -27.78 -16.23
C LEU A 70 -50.97 -28.44 -16.71
N ASP A 71 -50.72 -29.70 -16.36
CA ASP A 71 -49.57 -30.46 -16.86
C ASP A 71 -49.63 -30.62 -18.38
N LEU A 72 -50.82 -30.90 -18.92
CA LEU A 72 -51.04 -31.01 -20.36
C LEU A 72 -50.81 -29.67 -21.06
N LEU A 73 -51.33 -28.57 -20.51
CA LEU A 73 -51.13 -27.22 -21.00
C LEU A 73 -49.63 -26.86 -21.00
N ALA A 74 -48.93 -27.09 -19.89
CA ALA A 74 -47.48 -26.85 -19.78
C ALA A 74 -46.67 -27.71 -20.78
N SER A 75 -47.09 -28.95 -21.03
CA SER A 75 -46.43 -29.85 -21.99
C SER A 75 -46.63 -29.44 -23.45
N VAL A 76 -47.78 -28.86 -23.81
CA VAL A 76 -48.05 -28.47 -25.21
C VAL A 76 -47.68 -27.00 -25.48
N CYS A 77 -47.71 -26.15 -24.45
CA CYS A 77 -47.38 -24.74 -24.56
C CYS A 77 -45.87 -24.52 -24.53
N THR A 78 -45.27 -24.37 -25.71
CA THR A 78 -43.97 -23.71 -25.78
C THR A 78 -44.17 -22.20 -25.70
N PHE A 79 -44.14 -21.65 -24.48
CA PHE A 79 -44.01 -20.21 -24.25
C PHE A 79 -42.64 -19.74 -24.69
N LYS A 80 -42.48 -19.58 -26.00
CA LYS A 80 -41.52 -18.62 -26.49
C LYS A 80 -42.30 -17.31 -26.61
N ILE A 81 -42.15 -16.43 -25.63
CA ILE A 81 -42.23 -15.01 -25.93
C ILE A 81 -40.98 -14.72 -26.78
N ILE A 82 -40.97 -15.22 -28.02
CA ILE A 82 -40.26 -14.54 -29.08
C ILE A 82 -41.12 -13.30 -29.27
N PRO A 83 -40.62 -12.10 -28.95
CA PRO A 83 -41.38 -10.88 -29.16
C PRO A 83 -41.92 -10.93 -30.59
N VAL A 84 -43.18 -10.57 -30.75
CA VAL A 84 -43.80 -10.45 -32.06
C VAL A 84 -42.91 -9.56 -32.91
N SER A 85 -42.48 -10.16 -34.02
CA SER A 85 -41.49 -9.71 -35.00
C SER A 85 -40.05 -9.51 -34.48
N ASP A 86 -39.09 -9.88 -35.34
CA ASP A 86 -37.65 -9.55 -35.27
C ASP A 86 -37.39 -8.02 -35.31
N THR A 87 -38.30 -7.19 -34.80
CA THR A 87 -38.18 -5.73 -34.75
C THR A 87 -38.60 -5.22 -33.37
N ASP A 88 -37.59 -4.98 -32.52
CA ASP A 88 -37.56 -4.00 -31.43
C ASP A 88 -38.79 -3.89 -30.51
N MET A 89 -39.01 -4.90 -29.67
CA MET A 89 -39.59 -4.63 -28.35
C MET A 89 -38.49 -4.04 -27.45
N ASN A 90 -38.61 -2.78 -27.05
CA ASN A 90 -37.68 -2.19 -26.10
C ASN A 90 -37.81 -2.87 -24.71
N GLU A 91 -36.74 -2.84 -23.92
CA GLU A 91 -36.65 -3.42 -22.57
C GLU A 91 -37.79 -2.95 -21.65
N GLN A 92 -38.29 -1.73 -21.86
CA GLN A 92 -39.35 -1.11 -21.07
C GLN A 92 -40.74 -1.70 -21.37
N THR A 93 -41.02 -2.11 -22.61
CA THR A 93 -42.28 -2.77 -22.98
C THR A 93 -42.31 -4.22 -22.48
N GLN A 94 -41.17 -4.92 -22.49
CA GLN A 94 -41.06 -6.25 -21.86
C GLN A 94 -41.27 -6.16 -20.34
N LYS A 95 -40.70 -5.13 -19.71
CA LYS A 95 -40.90 -4.85 -18.28
C LYS A 95 -42.37 -4.55 -17.95
N ALA A 96 -43.04 -3.71 -18.73
CA ALA A 96 -44.47 -3.41 -18.55
C ALA A 96 -45.36 -4.66 -18.69
N PHE A 97 -44.96 -5.60 -19.56
CA PHE A 97 -45.70 -6.85 -19.76
C PHE A 97 -45.67 -7.71 -18.51
N LEU A 98 -44.48 -7.91 -17.94
CA LEU A 98 -44.29 -8.78 -16.77
C LEU A 98 -44.94 -8.21 -15.53
N LEU A 99 -44.90 -6.89 -15.33
CA LEU A 99 -45.60 -6.22 -14.23
C LEU A 99 -47.11 -6.38 -14.36
N SER A 100 -47.65 -6.21 -15.57
CA SER A 100 -49.09 -6.41 -15.80
C SER A 100 -49.49 -7.87 -15.60
N LEU A 101 -48.66 -8.82 -16.04
CA LEU A 101 -48.88 -10.25 -15.82
C LEU A 101 -48.83 -10.59 -14.33
N TYR A 102 -47.80 -10.15 -13.60
CA TYR A 102 -47.65 -10.38 -12.17
C TYR A 102 -48.86 -9.85 -11.37
N GLY A 103 -49.29 -8.61 -11.68
CA GLY A 103 -50.45 -8.01 -11.03
C GLY A 103 -51.72 -8.81 -11.23
N GLN A 104 -51.98 -9.24 -12.47
CA GLN A 104 -53.17 -10.05 -12.80
C GLN A 104 -53.10 -11.47 -12.23
N VAL A 105 -51.92 -12.08 -12.19
CA VAL A 105 -51.72 -13.39 -11.53
C VAL A 105 -51.98 -13.27 -10.04
N THR A 106 -51.41 -12.26 -9.37
CA THR A 106 -51.63 -12.01 -7.94
C THR A 106 -53.12 -11.81 -7.63
N ASP A 107 -53.82 -11.03 -8.46
CA ASP A 107 -55.25 -10.81 -8.33
C ASP A 107 -56.05 -12.10 -8.57
N CYS A 108 -55.73 -12.92 -9.60
CA CYS A 108 -56.38 -14.22 -9.83
C CYS A 108 -56.12 -15.18 -8.66
N GLU A 109 -54.87 -15.36 -8.20
CA GLU A 109 -54.54 -16.24 -7.06
C GLU A 109 -55.27 -15.82 -5.79
N SER A 110 -55.35 -14.50 -5.51
CA SER A 110 -56.06 -13.99 -4.33
C SER A 110 -57.57 -14.22 -4.38
N LYS A 111 -58.18 -14.15 -5.57
CA LYS A 111 -59.63 -14.34 -5.78
C LYS A 111 -60.02 -15.81 -5.84
N THR A 112 -59.16 -16.67 -6.39
CA THR A 112 -59.48 -18.07 -6.70
C THR A 112 -58.82 -19.08 -5.77
N GLY A 113 -57.77 -18.68 -5.03
CA GLY A 113 -56.96 -19.57 -4.20
C GLY A 113 -56.02 -20.50 -4.99
N LEU A 114 -55.89 -20.30 -6.31
CA LEU A 114 -55.03 -21.09 -7.18
C LEU A 114 -53.55 -20.72 -7.02
N SER A 115 -52.64 -21.65 -7.31
CA SER A 115 -51.19 -21.41 -7.36
C SER A 115 -50.68 -21.44 -8.79
N LEU A 116 -50.70 -20.27 -9.43
CA LEU A 116 -50.38 -20.00 -10.83
C LEU A 116 -48.91 -19.59 -11.03
N PHE A 117 -48.27 -18.94 -10.04
CA PHE A 117 -46.86 -18.53 -10.14
C PHE A 117 -45.89 -19.67 -10.50
N PRO A 118 -45.97 -20.89 -9.92
CA PRO A 118 -45.08 -21.99 -10.28
C PRO A 118 -45.22 -22.43 -11.75
N LEU A 119 -46.41 -22.29 -12.32
CA LEU A 119 -46.75 -22.71 -13.69
C LEU A 119 -46.26 -21.70 -14.73
N LEU A 120 -46.25 -20.42 -14.37
CA LEU A 120 -45.75 -19.32 -15.20
C LEU A 120 -44.24 -19.07 -15.03
N LYS A 121 -43.53 -19.91 -14.28
CA LYS A 121 -42.10 -19.74 -13.99
C LYS A 121 -41.23 -19.55 -15.24
N SER A 122 -41.50 -20.29 -16.32
CA SER A 122 -40.76 -20.18 -17.57
C SER A 122 -40.97 -18.84 -18.29
N VAL A 123 -42.12 -18.20 -18.09
CA VAL A 123 -42.47 -16.88 -18.64
C VAL A 123 -41.71 -15.79 -17.89
N PHE A 124 -41.64 -15.87 -16.57
CA PHE A 124 -40.86 -14.93 -15.76
C PHE A 124 -39.34 -15.11 -15.94
N GLN A 125 -38.87 -16.28 -16.37
CA GLN A 125 -37.44 -16.56 -16.60
C GLN A 125 -36.87 -15.98 -17.91
N SER A 126 -37.69 -15.49 -18.85
CA SER A 126 -37.23 -15.08 -20.19
C SER A 126 -36.61 -13.67 -20.28
N VAL A 127 -36.23 -13.06 -19.15
CA VAL A 127 -35.87 -11.63 -19.05
C VAL A 127 -34.36 -11.40 -19.11
N ALA A 128 -33.98 -10.24 -19.66
CA ALA A 128 -32.62 -9.73 -19.72
C ALA A 128 -31.82 -9.88 -18.40
N ASN A 129 -30.50 -9.96 -18.53
CA ASN A 129 -29.58 -10.18 -17.40
C ASN A 129 -29.30 -8.92 -16.58
N VAL A 130 -29.60 -7.74 -17.14
CA VAL A 130 -29.48 -6.43 -16.51
C VAL A 130 -30.87 -5.89 -16.24
N TRP A 131 -31.07 -5.29 -15.08
CA TRP A 131 -32.36 -4.82 -14.62
C TRP A 131 -32.23 -3.41 -14.09
N ILE A 132 -32.90 -2.47 -14.76
CA ILE A 132 -32.88 -1.05 -14.41
C ILE A 132 -34.16 -0.73 -13.66
N THR A 133 -34.06 -0.21 -12.44
CA THR A 133 -35.22 0.11 -11.60
C THR A 133 -35.09 1.46 -10.91
N ASP A 134 -36.24 2.07 -10.60
CA ASP A 134 -36.34 3.32 -9.87
C ASP A 134 -37.17 3.07 -8.60
N LEU A 135 -36.52 3.22 -7.44
CA LEU A 135 -37.17 3.00 -6.15
C LEU A 135 -37.94 4.24 -5.68
N SER A 136 -37.70 5.42 -6.26
CA SER A 136 -38.40 6.66 -5.89
C SER A 136 -39.89 6.65 -6.28
N GLU A 137 -40.25 5.87 -7.30
CA GLU A 137 -41.63 5.74 -7.79
C GLU A 137 -42.52 4.79 -6.96
N ARG A 138 -42.05 4.32 -5.79
CA ARG A 138 -42.74 3.33 -4.93
C ARG A 138 -43.05 1.99 -5.59
N ASN A 139 -42.17 1.58 -6.47
CA ASN A 139 -42.26 0.38 -7.29
C ASN A 139 -41.89 -0.91 -6.53
N SER A 140 -42.35 -1.09 -5.27
CA SER A 140 -42.07 -2.27 -4.43
C SER A 140 -42.53 -3.61 -5.05
N LEU A 141 -43.51 -3.57 -5.97
CA LEU A 141 -43.94 -4.71 -6.77
C LEU A 141 -42.84 -5.25 -7.69
N MET A 142 -41.95 -4.39 -8.16
CA MET A 142 -40.82 -4.81 -9.00
C MET A 142 -39.84 -5.67 -8.23
N LEU A 143 -39.50 -5.27 -7.00
CA LEU A 143 -38.58 -6.04 -6.15
C LEU A 143 -39.12 -7.45 -5.86
N ARG A 144 -40.44 -7.61 -5.77
CA ARG A 144 -41.09 -8.92 -5.59
C ARG A 144 -40.97 -9.83 -6.82
N GLU A 145 -40.84 -9.27 -8.02
CA GLU A 145 -40.59 -10.05 -9.24
C GLU A 145 -39.24 -10.80 -9.16
N LEU A 146 -38.21 -10.18 -8.57
CA LEU A 146 -36.90 -10.82 -8.37
C LEU A 146 -36.95 -12.02 -7.42
N LEU A 147 -37.87 -12.04 -6.46
CA LEU A 147 -38.04 -13.17 -5.54
C LEU A 147 -38.47 -14.45 -6.27
N ILE A 148 -39.03 -14.32 -7.49
CA ILE A 148 -39.49 -15.44 -8.33
C ILE A 148 -38.39 -15.87 -9.32
N GLN A 149 -37.32 -15.08 -9.47
CA GLN A 149 -36.22 -15.38 -10.39
C GLN A 149 -35.27 -16.43 -9.78
N SER A 150 -34.88 -17.42 -10.58
CA SER A 150 -33.92 -18.44 -10.16
C SER A 150 -32.45 -18.03 -10.32
N GLU A 151 -32.18 -17.02 -11.14
CA GLU A 151 -30.83 -16.55 -11.46
C GLU A 151 -30.55 -15.17 -10.87
N LYS A 152 -29.31 -14.94 -10.47
CA LYS A 152 -28.87 -13.64 -9.96
C LYS A 152 -28.82 -12.60 -11.08
N LYS A 153 -29.41 -11.42 -10.86
CA LYS A 153 -29.51 -10.35 -11.87
C LYS A 153 -28.59 -9.17 -11.53
N GLN A 154 -28.09 -8.48 -12.56
CA GLN A 154 -27.41 -7.20 -12.38
C GLN A 154 -28.46 -6.10 -12.22
N VAL A 155 -28.39 -5.32 -11.15
CA VAL A 155 -29.37 -4.27 -10.83
C VAL A 155 -28.73 -2.90 -10.97
N VAL A 156 -29.40 -2.00 -11.70
CA VAL A 156 -29.04 -0.60 -11.86
C VAL A 156 -30.15 0.27 -11.28
N LEU A 157 -29.82 1.13 -10.31
CA LEU A 157 -30.76 2.04 -9.68
C LEU A 157 -30.73 3.42 -10.35
N LYS A 158 -31.89 3.86 -10.86
CA LYS A 158 -32.13 5.20 -11.42
C LYS A 158 -32.46 6.26 -10.37
N GLY A 159 -33.19 5.84 -9.34
CA GLY A 159 -33.60 6.66 -8.22
C GLY A 159 -33.70 5.82 -6.95
N CYS A 160 -33.49 6.48 -5.81
CA CYS A 160 -33.42 5.85 -4.50
C CYS A 160 -34.56 6.34 -3.59
N SER A 161 -34.93 5.54 -2.61
CA SER A 161 -35.91 5.94 -1.59
C SER A 161 -35.42 5.59 -0.19
N HIS A 162 -35.65 6.50 0.75
CA HIS A 162 -35.27 6.35 2.16
C HIS A 162 -36.41 5.79 3.03
N GLU A 163 -37.55 5.42 2.43
CA GLU A 163 -38.66 4.80 3.17
C GLU A 163 -38.25 3.42 3.68
N GLU A 164 -38.42 3.18 4.99
CA GLU A 164 -37.96 1.95 5.67
C GLU A 164 -38.55 0.67 5.06
N SER A 165 -39.81 0.71 4.59
CA SER A 165 -40.48 -0.40 3.91
C SER A 165 -39.79 -0.79 2.59
N GLU A 166 -39.28 0.19 1.86
CA GLU A 166 -38.67 -0.02 0.54
C GLU A 166 -37.24 -0.50 0.68
N VAL A 167 -36.48 0.10 1.60
CA VAL A 167 -35.13 -0.34 1.96
C VAL A 167 -35.17 -1.80 2.45
N LYS A 168 -36.16 -2.16 3.30
CA LYS A 168 -36.31 -3.53 3.77
C LYS A 168 -36.65 -4.51 2.64
N SER A 169 -37.59 -4.14 1.78
CA SER A 169 -37.94 -4.96 0.60
C SER A 169 -36.76 -5.16 -0.34
N PHE A 170 -35.90 -4.14 -0.47
CA PHE A 170 -34.68 -4.20 -1.27
C PHE A 170 -33.63 -5.14 -0.63
N LEU A 171 -33.43 -5.08 0.69
CA LEU A 171 -32.54 -5.99 1.43
C LEU A 171 -32.97 -7.46 1.29
N GLU A 172 -34.28 -7.74 1.27
CA GLU A 172 -34.82 -9.09 1.05
C GLU A 172 -34.45 -9.65 -0.34
N CYS A 173 -34.19 -8.78 -1.31
CA CYS A 173 -33.84 -9.14 -2.68
C CYS A 173 -32.33 -9.32 -2.91
N LEU A 174 -31.47 -8.93 -1.96
CA LEU A 174 -30.00 -9.04 -2.09
C LEU A 174 -29.47 -10.41 -2.53
N PRO A 175 -30.01 -11.56 -2.07
CA PRO A 175 -29.53 -12.88 -2.49
C PRO A 175 -29.65 -13.13 -4.00
N PHE A 176 -30.54 -12.38 -4.66
CA PHE A 176 -30.84 -12.48 -6.09
C PHE A 176 -30.06 -11.47 -6.93
N PHE A 177 -29.15 -10.70 -6.33
CA PHE A 177 -28.31 -9.77 -7.08
C PHE A 177 -26.95 -10.39 -7.41
N SER A 178 -26.51 -10.24 -8.66
CA SER A 178 -25.14 -10.53 -9.08
C SER A 178 -24.26 -9.29 -8.98
N GLN A 179 -24.83 -8.13 -9.29
CA GLN A 179 -24.18 -6.82 -9.27
C GLN A 179 -25.20 -5.73 -8.93
N LEU A 180 -24.77 -4.67 -8.25
CA LEU A 180 -25.59 -3.50 -7.92
C LEU A 180 -24.82 -2.23 -8.30
N SER A 181 -25.41 -1.34 -9.09
CA SER A 181 -24.83 -0.05 -9.45
C SER A 181 -25.88 1.05 -9.48
N PHE A 182 -25.45 2.30 -9.41
CA PHE A 182 -26.30 3.48 -9.62
C PHE A 182 -26.10 4.05 -11.03
N GLU A 183 -27.14 4.66 -11.60
CA GLU A 183 -27.04 5.31 -12.90
C GLU A 183 -26.29 6.66 -12.77
N PRO A 184 -25.17 6.87 -13.48
CA PRO A 184 -24.20 7.94 -13.19
C PRO A 184 -24.69 9.40 -13.29
N TRP A 185 -25.90 9.64 -13.83
CA TRP A 185 -26.36 10.97 -14.24
C TRP A 185 -27.73 11.37 -13.68
N VAL A 186 -28.38 10.50 -12.89
CA VAL A 186 -29.79 10.69 -12.48
C VAL A 186 -29.96 10.91 -10.98
N SER A 187 -29.10 10.34 -10.11
CA SER A 187 -29.18 10.54 -8.67
C SER A 187 -28.14 11.56 -8.18
N GLU A 188 -28.56 12.53 -7.38
CA GLU A 188 -27.60 13.41 -6.69
C GLU A 188 -26.78 12.59 -5.69
N ALA A 189 -25.49 12.91 -5.51
CA ALA A 189 -24.62 12.20 -4.57
C ALA A 189 -25.23 12.08 -3.16
N SER A 190 -25.99 13.10 -2.74
CA SER A 190 -26.74 13.17 -1.49
C SER A 190 -27.79 12.06 -1.36
N GLU A 191 -28.50 11.74 -2.43
CA GLU A 191 -29.54 10.70 -2.43
C GLU A 191 -28.91 9.30 -2.38
N GLU A 192 -27.85 9.05 -3.15
CA GLU A 192 -27.09 7.79 -3.07
C GLU A 192 -26.53 7.58 -1.65
N ILE A 193 -25.97 8.64 -1.05
CA ILE A 193 -25.43 8.65 0.30
C ILE A 193 -26.51 8.33 1.34
N GLN A 194 -27.66 9.01 1.27
CA GLN A 194 -28.76 8.78 2.20
C GLN A 194 -29.39 7.39 2.03
N PHE A 195 -29.39 6.85 0.81
CA PHE A 195 -29.92 5.52 0.54
C PHE A 195 -29.00 4.44 1.09
N LEU A 196 -27.70 4.53 0.78
CA LEU A 196 -26.69 3.63 1.36
C LEU A 196 -26.73 3.70 2.88
N ARG A 197 -26.82 4.89 3.49
CA ARG A 197 -27.02 5.06 4.93
C ARG A 197 -28.22 4.26 5.42
N SER A 198 -29.38 4.46 4.81
CA SER A 198 -30.63 3.78 5.20
C SER A 198 -30.52 2.26 5.06
N LEU A 199 -29.84 1.79 4.01
CA LEU A 199 -29.57 0.38 3.73
C LEU A 199 -28.66 -0.28 4.77
N PHE A 200 -27.57 0.39 5.14
CA PHE A 200 -26.67 -0.05 6.20
C PHE A 200 -27.42 -0.09 7.56
N CYS A 201 -28.17 0.95 7.89
CA CYS A 201 -28.95 1.02 9.14
C CYS A 201 -30.03 -0.07 9.21
N ALA A 202 -30.71 -0.35 8.10
CA ALA A 202 -31.73 -1.39 8.04
C ALA A 202 -31.12 -2.81 8.13
N ALA A 203 -29.94 -3.02 7.54
CA ALA A 203 -29.19 -4.27 7.67
C ALA A 203 -28.73 -4.53 9.11
N GLU A 204 -28.41 -3.47 9.87
CA GLU A 204 -28.03 -3.53 11.28
C GLU A 204 -29.19 -3.84 12.24
N LYS A 205 -30.41 -3.41 11.91
CA LYS A 205 -31.60 -3.76 12.72
C LYS A 205 -31.89 -5.27 12.70
N ASP A 206 -31.42 -6.01 11.70
CA ASP A 206 -31.58 -7.47 11.60
C ASP A 206 -30.44 -8.22 12.33
N LYS A 207 -30.50 -8.24 13.66
CA LYS A 207 -29.48 -8.88 14.54
C LYS A 207 -29.17 -10.35 14.22
N GLN A 208 -30.05 -11.08 13.52
CA GLN A 208 -29.81 -12.49 13.19
C GLN A 208 -29.03 -12.70 11.89
N LYS A 209 -29.07 -11.72 10.97
CA LYS A 209 -28.44 -11.82 9.64
C LYS A 209 -27.49 -10.68 9.31
N GLU A 210 -27.34 -9.70 10.19
CA GLU A 210 -26.49 -8.48 10.09
C GLU A 210 -25.19 -8.72 9.31
N MET A 211 -24.32 -9.59 9.81
CA MET A 211 -22.99 -9.84 9.22
C MET A 211 -23.08 -10.45 7.81
N LYS A 212 -24.08 -11.31 7.57
CA LYS A 212 -24.32 -11.96 6.28
C LYS A 212 -24.89 -10.97 5.25
N THR A 213 -25.78 -10.08 5.68
CA THR A 213 -26.39 -9.04 4.85
C THR A 213 -25.35 -8.00 4.43
N LEU A 214 -24.49 -7.57 5.35
CA LEU A 214 -23.39 -6.64 5.05
C LEU A 214 -22.34 -7.25 4.10
N ASP A 215 -21.98 -8.52 4.28
CA ASP A 215 -21.08 -9.22 3.35
C ASP A 215 -21.69 -9.37 1.95
N MET A 216 -22.99 -9.65 1.89
CA MET A 216 -23.69 -9.76 0.62
C MET A 216 -23.75 -8.41 -0.10
N LEU A 217 -24.12 -7.32 0.60
CA LEU A 217 -24.09 -5.95 0.08
C LEU A 217 -22.72 -5.59 -0.48
N ALA A 218 -21.67 -5.85 0.28
CA ALA A 218 -20.30 -5.60 -0.19
C ALA A 218 -19.97 -6.42 -1.43
N SER A 219 -20.32 -7.71 -1.48
CA SER A 219 -20.01 -8.55 -2.62
C SER A 219 -20.67 -8.09 -3.93
N VAL A 220 -21.90 -7.58 -3.84
CA VAL A 220 -22.74 -7.25 -4.99
C VAL A 220 -22.47 -5.83 -5.49
N TYR A 221 -22.22 -4.87 -4.60
CA TYR A 221 -22.07 -3.46 -4.95
C TYR A 221 -20.87 -3.20 -5.87
N VAL A 222 -21.14 -2.66 -7.05
CA VAL A 222 -20.16 -2.27 -8.07
C VAL A 222 -19.86 -0.80 -7.88
N TYR A 223 -18.66 -0.51 -7.40
CA TYR A 223 -18.12 0.83 -7.42
C TYR A 223 -17.78 1.23 -8.87
N ARG A 224 -18.70 1.87 -9.58
CA ARG A 224 -18.45 2.51 -10.88
C ARG A 224 -18.40 4.02 -10.71
N GLU A 225 -17.62 4.68 -11.56
CA GLU A 225 -17.38 6.12 -11.54
C GLU A 225 -18.68 6.93 -11.62
N ALA A 226 -19.16 7.42 -10.47
CA ALA A 226 -19.96 8.64 -10.21
C ALA A 226 -20.22 8.75 -8.67
N PRO A 227 -20.95 9.77 -8.20
CA PRO A 227 -20.47 10.93 -7.41
C PRO A 227 -19.90 10.67 -6.00
N LEU A 228 -20.06 9.47 -5.42
CA LEU A 228 -19.49 9.11 -4.11
C LEU A 228 -17.97 9.38 -4.05
N LYS A 229 -17.23 9.18 -5.15
CA LYS A 229 -15.77 9.47 -5.24
C LYS A 229 -15.41 10.87 -4.74
N GLN A 230 -16.25 11.87 -5.01
CA GLN A 230 -16.01 13.27 -4.65
C GLN A 230 -16.53 13.64 -3.26
N LYS A 231 -17.53 12.92 -2.74
CA LYS A 231 -18.21 13.22 -1.46
C LYS A 231 -18.08 12.11 -0.40
N TRP A 232 -17.09 11.23 -0.53
CA TRP A 232 -16.86 10.11 0.39
C TRP A 232 -16.65 10.53 1.85
N SER A 233 -16.02 11.68 2.09
CA SER A 233 -15.87 12.21 3.45
C SER A 233 -17.23 12.61 4.01
N GLU A 234 -18.11 13.23 3.22
CA GLU A 234 -19.48 13.57 3.63
C GLU A 234 -20.28 12.30 3.93
N PHE A 235 -20.21 11.29 3.05
CA PHE A 235 -20.85 9.98 3.26
C PHE A 235 -20.45 9.35 4.60
N LEU A 236 -19.16 9.28 4.89
CA LEU A 236 -18.69 8.69 6.13
C LEU A 236 -19.07 9.52 7.35
N LEU A 237 -18.92 10.84 7.29
CA LEU A 237 -19.34 11.71 8.40
C LEU A 237 -20.85 11.58 8.65
N GLU A 238 -21.64 11.40 7.60
CA GLU A 238 -23.07 11.19 7.72
C GLU A 238 -23.37 9.83 8.36
N LEU A 239 -22.70 8.76 7.91
CA LEU A 239 -22.81 7.41 8.46
C LEU A 239 -22.39 7.36 9.93
N PHE A 240 -21.22 7.92 10.28
CA PHE A 240 -20.76 8.06 11.66
C PHE A 240 -21.75 8.89 12.49
N SER A 241 -22.21 10.03 11.98
CA SER A 241 -23.08 10.89 12.79
C SER A 241 -24.46 10.33 13.09
N TYR A 242 -24.97 9.45 12.23
CA TYR A 242 -26.24 8.77 12.46
C TYR A 242 -26.10 7.71 13.58
N GLU A 243 -25.01 6.95 13.60
CA GLU A 243 -24.72 6.01 14.69
C GLU A 243 -24.62 6.72 16.05
N PHE A 244 -24.02 7.93 16.09
CA PHE A 244 -23.90 8.71 17.32
C PHE A 244 -25.21 9.36 17.78
N LYS A 245 -26.04 9.85 16.85
CA LYS A 245 -27.33 10.47 17.18
C LYS A 245 -28.40 9.49 17.64
N THR A 246 -28.36 8.24 17.19
CA THR A 246 -29.40 7.26 17.49
C THR A 246 -29.21 6.53 18.82
N GLY A 247 -28.07 6.71 19.50
CA GLY A 247 -27.87 6.24 20.87
C GLY A 247 -28.09 4.74 21.06
N LEU A 248 -27.94 3.94 19.98
CA LEU A 248 -28.05 2.49 20.03
C LEU A 248 -26.86 1.95 20.82
N SER A 249 -27.05 1.80 22.13
CA SER A 249 -26.10 1.15 23.03
C SER A 249 -25.83 -0.27 22.53
N VAL A 250 -24.63 -0.54 21.96
CA VAL A 250 -23.83 -1.79 22.06
C VAL A 250 -22.65 -1.74 21.06
N LEU A 251 -21.43 -1.95 21.59
CA LEU A 251 -20.11 -2.13 20.95
C LEU A 251 -19.87 -1.50 19.53
N PRO A 252 -19.50 -0.21 19.46
CA PRO A 252 -19.21 0.51 18.20
C PRO A 252 -17.86 0.12 17.55
N LEU A 253 -16.87 -0.26 18.36
CA LEU A 253 -15.45 -0.22 17.94
C LEU A 253 -15.04 -1.32 16.94
N GLN A 254 -15.71 -2.48 16.93
CA GLN A 254 -15.44 -3.52 15.93
C GLN A 254 -16.28 -3.34 14.66
N ARG A 255 -17.46 -2.71 14.76
CA ARG A 255 -18.49 -2.65 13.70
C ARG A 255 -18.24 -1.54 12.69
N ALA A 256 -17.99 -0.32 13.17
CA ALA A 256 -17.58 0.79 12.32
C ALA A 256 -16.24 0.50 11.64
N ASN A 257 -15.29 -0.12 12.35
CA ASN A 257 -14.06 -0.61 11.74
C ASN A 257 -14.33 -1.66 10.66
N ILE A 258 -15.23 -2.63 10.86
CA ILE A 258 -15.55 -3.63 9.84
C ILE A 258 -16.24 -3.00 8.62
N ILE A 259 -17.20 -2.09 8.81
CA ILE A 259 -17.89 -1.40 7.71
C ILE A 259 -16.91 -0.51 6.97
N LEU A 260 -16.11 0.30 7.67
CA LEU A 260 -15.09 1.15 7.07
C LEU A 260 -14.00 0.34 6.38
N PHE A 261 -13.48 -0.73 7.00
CA PHE A 261 -12.51 -1.62 6.38
C PHE A 261 -13.09 -2.40 5.21
N LYS A 262 -14.36 -2.83 5.24
CA LYS A 262 -14.99 -3.54 4.11
C LYS A 262 -15.28 -2.57 2.97
N VAL A 263 -15.70 -1.34 3.26
CA VAL A 263 -15.88 -0.25 2.30
C VAL A 263 -14.55 0.18 1.67
N LEU A 264 -13.48 0.30 2.47
CA LEU A 264 -12.12 0.52 1.97
C LEU A 264 -11.58 -0.70 1.21
N LYS A 265 -11.88 -1.93 1.66
CA LYS A 265 -11.52 -3.18 0.99
C LYS A 265 -12.27 -3.36 -0.34
N LEU A 266 -13.49 -2.84 -0.47
CA LEU A 266 -14.23 -2.79 -1.74
C LEU A 266 -13.50 -1.98 -2.81
N LYS A 267 -12.77 -0.93 -2.40
CA LYS A 267 -11.88 -0.17 -3.29
C LYS A 267 -10.66 -0.99 -3.71
N SER A 268 -10.17 -1.86 -2.84
CA SER A 268 -8.97 -2.69 -3.05
C SER A 268 -9.24 -3.99 -3.84
N SER A 269 -10.40 -4.64 -3.66
CA SER A 269 -10.64 -6.00 -4.14
C SER A 269 -11.16 -6.12 -5.58
N ARG A 270 -11.59 -5.04 -6.23
CA ARG A 270 -12.06 -5.08 -7.65
C ARG A 270 -11.01 -4.67 -8.68
N ILE A 271 -9.78 -4.38 -8.27
CA ILE A 271 -8.63 -4.25 -9.20
C ILE A 271 -7.88 -5.58 -9.35
N HIS A 272 -8.61 -6.71 -9.40
CA HIS A 272 -8.03 -8.02 -9.73
C HIS A 272 -8.27 -8.42 -11.20
N GLY A 273 -8.60 -7.46 -12.06
CA GLY A 273 -8.72 -7.65 -13.51
C GLY A 273 -7.49 -7.25 -14.35
N SER A 274 -6.51 -6.56 -13.77
CA SER A 274 -5.24 -6.26 -14.43
C SER A 274 -4.13 -6.49 -13.42
N ARG A 275 -3.11 -7.27 -13.81
CA ARG A 275 -1.83 -7.34 -13.09
C ARG A 275 -1.35 -5.91 -12.86
N ILE A 276 -1.54 -5.42 -11.63
CA ILE A 276 -0.88 -4.21 -11.18
C ILE A 276 0.56 -4.62 -10.90
N ALA A 277 1.46 -4.21 -11.78
CA ALA A 277 2.87 -4.12 -11.47
C ALA A 277 3.05 -3.33 -10.16
N PRO A 278 4.05 -3.66 -9.32
CA PRO A 278 4.28 -2.96 -8.06
C PRO A 278 4.56 -1.47 -8.35
N GLY A 279 3.53 -0.63 -8.18
CA GLY A 279 3.60 0.79 -8.57
C GLY A 279 2.25 1.49 -8.77
N SER A 280 1.16 1.09 -8.08
CA SER A 280 -0.16 1.71 -8.31
C SER A 280 -0.36 3.06 -7.63
N SER A 281 -0.78 4.02 -8.44
CA SER A 281 -1.09 5.44 -8.23
C SER A 281 -2.26 5.81 -7.30
N ASP A 282 -2.81 4.92 -6.46
CA ASP A 282 -3.98 5.24 -5.59
C ASP A 282 -3.62 5.56 -4.12
N LEU A 283 -2.35 5.47 -3.72
CA LEU A 283 -1.91 5.76 -2.33
C LEU A 283 -2.15 7.23 -1.94
N GLN A 284 -1.91 8.16 -2.86
CA GLN A 284 -2.17 9.59 -2.63
C GLN A 284 -3.66 9.89 -2.45
N GLY A 285 -4.53 9.23 -3.23
CA GLY A 285 -5.99 9.39 -3.12
C GLY A 285 -6.53 8.88 -1.77
N GLN A 286 -6.00 7.76 -1.29
CA GLN A 286 -6.34 7.22 0.02
C GLN A 286 -5.82 8.10 1.17
N ARG A 287 -4.58 8.62 1.07
CA ARG A 287 -4.02 9.58 2.04
C ARG A 287 -4.86 10.85 2.12
N SER A 288 -5.17 11.46 0.97
CA SER A 288 -6.01 12.66 0.88
C SER A 288 -7.40 12.43 1.49
N PHE A 289 -7.98 11.27 1.26
CA PHE A 289 -9.26 10.89 1.86
C PHE A 289 -9.20 10.82 3.40
N LEU A 290 -8.18 10.15 3.97
CA LEU A 290 -8.04 10.09 5.42
C LEU A 290 -7.86 11.49 6.02
N VAL A 291 -7.05 12.33 5.39
CA VAL A 291 -6.86 13.72 5.85
C VAL A 291 -8.20 14.47 5.88
N ASN A 292 -8.98 14.38 4.80
CA ASN A 292 -10.29 15.02 4.74
C ASN A 292 -11.27 14.49 5.80
N LEU A 293 -11.28 13.18 6.03
CA LEU A 293 -12.12 12.54 7.04
C LEU A 293 -11.78 13.04 8.45
N PHE A 294 -10.49 13.06 8.82
CA PHE A 294 -10.05 13.52 10.13
C PHE A 294 -10.32 15.01 10.36
N CYS A 295 -10.04 15.87 9.36
CA CYS A 295 -10.34 17.29 9.46
C CYS A 295 -11.83 17.55 9.66
N ALA A 296 -12.69 16.88 8.88
CA ALA A 296 -14.12 17.09 8.98
C ALA A 296 -14.73 16.48 10.27
N ALA A 297 -14.17 15.38 10.76
CA ALA A 297 -14.50 14.86 12.08
C ALA A 297 -14.14 15.86 13.18
N ALA A 298 -12.96 16.49 13.10
CA ALA A 298 -12.54 17.52 14.05
C ALA A 298 -13.42 18.77 13.99
N GLU A 299 -13.80 19.24 12.80
CA GLU A 299 -14.73 20.37 12.62
C GLU A 299 -16.07 20.09 13.29
N ARG A 300 -16.58 18.88 13.10
CA ARG A 300 -17.87 18.49 13.67
C ARG A 300 -17.79 18.26 15.18
N GLU A 301 -16.70 17.68 15.67
CA GLU A 301 -16.42 17.55 17.10
C GLU A 301 -16.44 18.94 17.77
N GLN A 302 -15.85 19.95 17.13
CA GLN A 302 -15.87 21.32 17.65
C GLN A 302 -17.28 21.96 17.62
N GLN A 303 -18.10 21.61 16.63
CA GLN A 303 -19.47 22.14 16.50
C GLN A 303 -20.48 21.47 17.43
N THR A 304 -20.28 20.19 17.75
CA THR A 304 -21.30 19.35 18.41
C THR A 304 -20.87 18.82 19.79
N GLY A 305 -19.56 18.83 20.09
CA GLY A 305 -18.98 18.19 21.27
C GLY A 305 -18.84 16.66 21.17
N GLU A 306 -19.23 16.06 20.04
CA GLU A 306 -19.12 14.62 19.80
C GLU A 306 -17.66 14.24 19.49
N LYS A 307 -17.05 13.34 20.27
CA LYS A 307 -15.62 12.98 20.18
C LYS A 307 -15.23 12.15 18.94
N MET A 308 -15.52 12.64 17.75
CA MET A 308 -15.40 11.89 16.49
C MET A 308 -13.98 11.48 16.17
N VAL A 309 -13.00 12.33 16.47
CA VAL A 309 -11.61 12.00 16.20
C VAL A 309 -11.16 10.83 17.08
N GLU A 310 -11.62 10.75 18.33
CA GLU A 310 -11.31 9.64 19.25
C GLU A 310 -11.84 8.30 18.70
N MET A 311 -13.00 8.31 18.05
CA MET A 311 -13.57 7.12 17.41
C MET A 311 -12.81 6.67 16.17
N LEU A 312 -12.22 7.62 15.42
CA LEU A 312 -11.41 7.36 14.23
C LEU A 312 -9.96 7.00 14.58
N ALA A 313 -9.47 7.33 15.78
CA ALA A 313 -8.10 7.05 16.22
C ALA A 313 -7.62 5.59 16.05
N PRO A 314 -8.47 4.53 16.17
CA PRO A 314 -8.06 3.16 15.86
C PRO A 314 -7.60 2.96 14.41
N LEU A 315 -8.08 3.76 13.45
CA LEU A 315 -7.62 3.72 12.06
C LEU A 315 -6.17 4.14 11.92
N CYS A 316 -5.66 4.94 12.86
CA CYS A 316 -4.29 5.43 12.90
C CYS A 316 -3.29 4.48 13.59
N ARG A 317 -3.71 3.31 14.07
CA ARG A 317 -2.79 2.35 14.73
C ARG A 317 -2.00 1.55 13.69
N TYR A 318 -0.72 1.31 13.97
CA TYR A 318 0.25 0.68 13.05
C TYR A 318 -0.24 -0.63 12.39
N LYS A 319 -0.96 -1.48 13.12
CA LYS A 319 -1.47 -2.76 12.60
C LYS A 319 -2.72 -2.64 11.71
N THR A 320 -3.42 -1.52 11.79
CA THR A 320 -4.70 -1.25 11.14
C THR A 320 -4.61 -0.08 10.15
N PHE A 321 -3.44 0.55 10.02
CA PHE A 321 -3.24 1.60 9.02
C PHE A 321 -3.36 0.97 7.62
N PRO A 322 -4.15 1.55 6.70
CA PRO A 322 -4.47 0.92 5.42
C PRO A 322 -3.26 0.80 4.48
N PHE A 323 -2.11 1.39 4.83
CA PHE A 323 -0.91 1.35 4.00
C PHE A 323 0.09 0.35 4.57
N LYS A 324 0.31 -0.76 3.83
CA LYS A 324 1.36 -1.74 4.12
C LYS A 324 2.79 -1.23 3.86
N ALA A 325 2.97 0.04 3.52
CA ALA A 325 4.15 0.53 2.82
C ALA A 325 5.20 1.25 3.71
N GLY A 326 5.30 0.89 4.99
CA GLY A 326 6.37 1.38 5.87
C GLY A 326 6.15 2.78 6.47
N ASP A 327 7.13 3.24 7.26
CA ASP A 327 7.02 4.45 8.11
C ASP A 327 6.91 5.77 7.33
N LYS A 328 7.36 5.82 6.06
CA LYS A 328 7.33 7.00 5.17
C LYS A 328 5.91 7.55 4.96
N TYR A 329 4.95 6.67 4.66
CA TYR A 329 3.57 7.08 4.36
C TYR A 329 2.83 7.65 5.57
N ARG A 330 3.26 7.28 6.78
CA ARG A 330 2.62 7.75 8.01
C ARG A 330 3.04 9.17 8.34
N VAL A 331 4.32 9.49 8.18
CA VAL A 331 4.82 10.86 8.31
C VAL A 331 4.15 11.76 7.28
N ASP A 332 4.09 11.31 6.02
CA ASP A 332 3.41 12.00 4.94
C ASP A 332 1.93 12.33 5.25
N PHE A 333 1.20 11.36 5.82
CA PHE A 333 -0.19 11.57 6.24
C PHE A 333 -0.31 12.65 7.31
N LEU A 334 0.58 12.67 8.31
CA LEU A 334 0.55 13.66 9.39
C LEU A 334 0.87 15.07 8.86
N LEU A 335 1.84 15.19 7.96
CA LEU A 335 2.19 16.48 7.34
C LEU A 335 1.03 17.01 6.49
N ASP A 336 0.43 16.16 5.65
CA ASP A 336 -0.73 16.53 4.85
C ASP A 336 -1.93 16.90 5.75
N LEU A 337 -2.14 16.16 6.85
CA LEU A 337 -3.18 16.45 7.83
C LEU A 337 -2.98 17.82 8.48
N TYR A 338 -1.76 18.14 8.88
CA TYR A 338 -1.45 19.42 9.51
C TYR A 338 -1.67 20.59 8.54
N SER A 339 -1.16 20.49 7.31
CA SER A 339 -1.33 21.53 6.30
C SER A 339 -2.82 21.79 6.01
N GLN A 340 -3.61 20.74 5.77
CA GLN A 340 -5.05 20.91 5.48
C GLN A 340 -5.84 21.39 6.69
N MET A 341 -5.49 20.91 7.89
CA MET A 341 -6.08 21.40 9.13
C MET A 341 -5.86 22.90 9.26
N LYS A 342 -4.64 23.41 9.05
CA LYS A 342 -4.34 24.84 9.13
C LYS A 342 -5.09 25.68 8.10
N ASP A 343 -5.20 25.18 6.86
CA ASP A 343 -6.01 25.84 5.83
C ASP A 343 -7.49 25.94 6.23
N ARG A 344 -8.02 24.89 6.87
CA ARG A 344 -9.42 24.85 7.34
C ARG A 344 -9.65 25.69 8.60
N GLU A 345 -8.72 25.69 9.56
CA GLU A 345 -8.77 26.59 10.72
C GLU A 345 -8.82 28.05 10.27
N THR A 346 -8.02 28.41 9.26
CA THR A 346 -7.99 29.77 8.69
C THR A 346 -9.30 30.14 8.00
N LYS A 347 -9.94 29.21 7.27
CA LYS A 347 -11.20 29.44 6.56
C LYS A 347 -12.43 29.46 7.47
N SER A 348 -12.47 28.57 8.46
CA SER A 348 -13.64 28.37 9.33
C SER A 348 -13.58 29.16 10.64
N GLY A 349 -12.39 29.57 11.08
CA GLY A 349 -12.16 30.16 12.40
C GLY A 349 -12.22 29.15 13.55
N LEU A 350 -12.40 27.86 13.27
CA LEU A 350 -12.43 26.80 14.30
C LEU A 350 -11.01 26.37 14.67
N SER A 351 -10.78 26.03 15.94
CA SER A 351 -9.55 25.37 16.38
C SER A 351 -9.74 23.86 16.34
N LEU A 352 -9.06 23.20 15.41
CA LEU A 352 -9.14 21.76 15.13
C LEU A 352 -7.99 20.97 15.78
N LEU A 353 -6.89 21.65 16.09
CA LEU A 353 -5.71 21.04 16.71
C LEU A 353 -6.03 20.27 18.02
N PRO A 354 -6.86 20.77 18.96
CA PRO A 354 -7.18 20.03 20.19
C PRO A 354 -7.80 18.67 19.92
N SER A 355 -8.75 18.58 18.98
CA SER A 355 -9.41 17.33 18.60
C SER A 355 -8.43 16.36 17.92
N LEU A 356 -7.55 16.87 17.06
CA LEU A 356 -6.57 16.08 16.31
C LEU A 356 -5.29 15.75 17.08
N GLN A 357 -5.10 16.28 18.29
CA GLN A 357 -3.86 16.11 19.05
C GLN A 357 -3.51 14.62 19.26
N SER A 358 -4.50 13.79 19.53
CA SER A 358 -4.32 12.34 19.70
C SER A 358 -3.79 11.64 18.44
N VAL A 359 -4.17 12.12 17.26
CA VAL A 359 -3.70 11.60 15.96
C VAL A 359 -2.22 11.95 15.77
N PHE A 360 -1.84 13.20 16.07
CA PHE A 360 -0.46 13.66 16.00
C PHE A 360 0.47 13.05 17.04
N GLN A 361 -0.04 12.49 18.15
CA GLN A 361 0.77 11.73 19.11
C GLN A 361 0.99 10.27 18.70
N SER A 362 0.15 9.75 17.79
CA SER A 362 0.24 8.38 17.31
C SER A 362 1.27 8.27 16.18
N THR A 363 2.55 8.37 16.52
CA THR A 363 3.64 8.52 15.52
C THR A 363 4.60 7.34 15.50
N PRO A 364 5.26 7.09 14.36
CA PRO A 364 6.27 6.04 14.29
C PRO A 364 7.51 6.41 15.13
N LYS A 365 8.32 5.41 15.47
CA LYS A 365 9.58 5.62 16.21
C LYS A 365 10.63 6.29 15.32
N VAL A 366 10.65 5.93 14.04
CA VAL A 366 11.53 6.49 13.01
C VAL A 366 10.67 7.26 12.00
N TRP A 367 11.11 8.45 11.65
CA TRP A 367 10.42 9.36 10.74
C TRP A 367 11.19 9.44 9.44
N THR A 368 10.65 8.85 8.40
CA THR A 368 11.24 8.89 7.07
C THR A 368 10.67 10.09 6.31
N ILE A 369 11.53 11.00 5.88
CA ILE A 369 11.12 12.23 5.18
C ILE A 369 11.97 12.49 3.94
N LYS A 370 11.32 13.04 2.91
CA LYS A 370 11.93 13.60 1.71
C LYS A 370 11.86 15.13 1.79
N LEU A 371 13.00 15.81 1.86
CA LEU A 371 13.07 17.25 2.11
C LEU A 371 12.45 18.07 0.96
N THR A 372 12.79 17.72 -0.28
CA THR A 372 12.39 18.40 -1.53
C THR A 372 10.89 18.41 -1.80
N GLU A 373 10.13 17.46 -1.23
CA GLU A 373 8.69 17.31 -1.49
C GLU A 373 7.81 17.93 -0.39
N ARG A 374 8.40 18.46 0.69
CA ARG A 374 7.67 18.82 1.91
C ARG A 374 7.98 20.23 2.37
N LYS A 375 6.93 20.93 2.80
CA LYS A 375 7.09 22.20 3.52
C LYS A 375 7.73 21.92 4.88
N MET A 376 8.98 22.35 5.04
CA MET A 376 9.72 22.18 6.29
C MET A 376 9.04 22.86 7.50
N SER A 377 8.29 23.94 7.25
CA SER A 377 7.47 24.59 8.26
C SER A 377 6.45 23.64 8.89
N ASP A 378 5.77 22.84 8.06
CA ASP A 378 4.74 21.91 8.53
C ASP A 378 5.39 20.76 9.31
N PHE A 379 6.54 20.27 8.82
CA PHE A 379 7.33 19.27 9.53
C PHE A 379 7.78 19.75 10.91
N MET A 380 8.32 20.97 11.00
CA MET A 380 8.69 21.57 12.28
C MET A 380 7.50 21.64 13.24
N GLU A 381 6.36 22.15 12.80
CA GLU A 381 5.21 22.31 13.67
C GLU A 381 4.68 20.95 14.14
N VAL A 382 4.62 19.96 13.25
CA VAL A 382 4.24 18.59 13.60
C VAL A 382 5.23 17.94 14.57
N MET A 383 6.53 18.27 14.47
CA MET A 383 7.57 17.83 15.41
C MET A 383 7.41 18.47 16.81
N LYS A 384 6.99 19.74 16.90
CA LYS A 384 6.67 20.40 18.18
C LYS A 384 5.49 19.75 18.90
N LEU A 385 4.59 19.13 18.16
CA LEU A 385 3.47 18.39 18.75
C LEU A 385 3.90 17.07 19.38
N GLN A 386 5.12 16.58 19.15
CA GLN A 386 5.55 15.28 19.69
C GLN A 386 5.95 15.36 21.16
N ALA A 387 5.55 14.37 21.95
CA ALA A 387 5.96 14.25 23.36
C ALA A 387 7.46 13.96 23.54
N GLU A 388 8.08 13.31 22.55
CA GLU A 388 9.47 12.87 22.58
C GLU A 388 10.17 13.24 21.28
N LYS A 389 11.50 13.45 21.36
CA LYS A 389 12.33 13.62 20.18
C LYS A 389 12.28 12.38 19.28
N LYS A 390 12.22 12.58 17.97
CA LYS A 390 12.08 11.47 17.00
C LYS A 390 13.38 11.18 16.28
N ARG A 391 13.58 9.93 15.86
CA ARG A 391 14.67 9.60 14.93
C ARG A 391 14.22 9.96 13.53
N VAL A 392 15.08 10.60 12.76
CA VAL A 392 14.76 11.04 11.39
C VAL A 392 15.64 10.31 10.40
N LYS A 393 15.04 9.71 9.37
CA LYS A 393 15.69 9.09 8.23
C LYS A 393 15.39 9.93 6.98
N LEU A 394 16.43 10.51 6.38
CA LEU A 394 16.30 11.29 5.15
C LEU A 394 16.41 10.37 3.93
N THR A 395 15.45 10.44 3.01
CA THR A 395 15.47 9.68 1.74
C THR A 395 15.91 10.52 0.55
N ASP A 396 15.97 11.85 0.70
CA ASP A 396 16.49 12.78 -0.29
C ASP A 396 17.14 13.97 0.44
N CYS A 397 18.12 14.59 -0.21
CA CYS A 397 18.85 15.74 0.27
C CYS A 397 18.80 16.86 -0.78
N SER A 398 18.39 18.05 -0.37
CA SER A 398 18.43 19.28 -1.18
C SER A 398 19.63 20.12 -0.77
N HIS A 399 20.34 20.67 -1.75
CA HIS A 399 21.36 21.69 -1.51
C HIS A 399 20.77 23.11 -1.51
N GLU A 400 19.44 23.25 -1.56
CA GLU A 400 18.82 24.55 -1.43
C GLU A 400 19.06 25.09 -0.02
N GLU A 401 19.75 26.23 0.05
CA GLU A 401 20.15 26.89 1.29
C GLU A 401 18.95 27.16 2.23
N SER A 402 17.78 27.44 1.65
CA SER A 402 16.52 27.66 2.38
C SER A 402 16.04 26.38 3.07
N GLU A 403 16.14 25.22 2.42
CA GLU A 403 15.77 23.92 2.97
C GLU A 403 16.75 23.50 4.07
N VAL A 404 18.05 23.66 3.85
CA VAL A 404 19.12 23.39 4.83
C VAL A 404 18.87 24.20 6.10
N ARG A 405 18.67 25.52 5.97
CA ARG A 405 18.40 26.40 7.12
C ARG A 405 17.10 26.06 7.83
N SER A 406 16.06 25.70 7.09
CA SER A 406 14.78 25.30 7.67
C SER A 406 14.90 23.98 8.44
N PHE A 407 15.65 23.01 7.92
CA PHE A 407 15.89 21.73 8.58
C PHE A 407 16.66 21.91 9.90
N LEU A 408 17.66 22.81 9.95
CA LEU A 408 18.40 23.10 11.19
C LEU A 408 17.49 23.58 12.33
N GLN A 409 16.37 24.23 12.02
CA GLN A 409 15.41 24.64 13.04
C GLN A 409 14.73 23.43 13.70
N CYS A 410 14.67 22.26 13.05
CA CYS A 410 14.05 21.04 13.57
C CYS A 410 14.94 20.25 14.54
N LEU A 411 16.24 20.54 14.61
CA LEU A 411 17.22 19.81 15.44
C LEU A 411 16.82 19.64 16.92
N PRO A 412 16.20 20.62 17.61
CA PRO A 412 15.77 20.44 18.99
C PRO A 412 14.80 19.27 19.21
N PHE A 413 14.08 18.86 18.16
CA PHE A 413 13.06 17.80 18.20
C PHE A 413 13.59 16.46 17.66
N ILE A 414 14.84 16.40 17.20
CA ILE A 414 15.45 15.21 16.62
C ILE A 414 16.37 14.55 17.66
N SER A 415 16.28 13.22 17.76
CA SER A 415 17.14 12.41 18.64
C SER A 415 18.32 11.81 17.87
N GLN A 416 18.09 11.34 16.65
CA GLN A 416 19.08 10.74 15.78
C GLN A 416 18.76 11.08 14.33
N LEU A 417 19.77 11.35 13.52
CA LEU A 417 19.68 11.61 12.08
C LEU A 417 20.35 10.47 11.31
N SER A 418 19.68 9.94 10.29
CA SER A 418 20.18 8.86 9.43
C SER A 418 19.80 9.11 7.97
N PHE A 419 20.49 8.44 7.05
CA PHE A 419 20.21 8.50 5.61
C PHE A 419 19.73 7.13 5.08
N ASN A 420 18.97 7.14 3.98
CA ASN A 420 18.57 5.93 3.27
C ASN A 420 19.48 5.65 2.07
N LEU A 421 20.00 4.43 1.95
CA LEU A 421 20.80 3.99 0.81
C LEU A 421 19.92 3.60 -0.40
N ASP A 422 18.79 2.93 -0.16
CA ASP A 422 18.02 2.25 -1.22
C ASP A 422 17.14 3.14 -2.12
N ASP A 423 16.81 4.37 -1.70
CA ASP A 423 15.83 5.23 -2.40
C ASP A 423 16.49 6.14 -3.46
N TRP A 424 17.81 6.02 -3.70
CA TRP A 424 18.58 6.91 -4.58
C TRP A 424 18.78 6.39 -6.01
N ASP A 425 17.98 5.42 -6.47
CA ASP A 425 18.10 4.80 -7.81
C ASP A 425 17.63 5.72 -8.97
N ASP A 426 17.94 7.02 -8.91
CA ASP A 426 17.83 7.91 -10.06
C ASP A 426 19.17 7.93 -10.81
N SER A 427 19.10 8.00 -12.13
CA SER A 427 20.13 7.83 -13.17
C SER A 427 21.43 8.67 -13.05
N SER A 428 21.63 9.39 -11.95
CA SER A 428 22.86 10.06 -11.54
C SER A 428 23.24 9.63 -10.11
N TYR A 429 23.82 8.43 -9.97
CA TYR A 429 24.42 8.00 -8.71
C TYR A 429 25.56 8.97 -8.36
N ASP A 430 25.32 9.79 -7.33
CA ASP A 430 26.27 10.75 -6.79
C ASP A 430 26.67 10.31 -5.37
N PRO A 431 27.76 9.54 -5.23
CA PRO A 431 28.13 8.90 -3.95
C PRO A 431 28.39 9.92 -2.84
N ASP A 432 28.80 11.14 -3.18
CA ASP A 432 29.14 12.16 -2.18
C ASP A 432 27.95 13.03 -1.79
N LYS A 433 26.75 12.81 -2.36
CA LYS A 433 25.65 13.76 -2.16
C LYS A 433 25.25 13.87 -0.69
N GLN A 434 25.28 12.75 0.04
CA GLN A 434 24.94 12.70 1.45
C GLN A 434 25.99 13.40 2.32
N SER A 435 27.28 13.17 2.06
CA SER A 435 28.37 13.81 2.79
C SER A 435 28.40 15.32 2.51
N ARG A 436 28.18 15.76 1.26
CA ARG A 436 28.02 17.17 0.90
C ARG A 436 26.87 17.85 1.62
N PHE A 437 25.70 17.20 1.66
CA PHE A 437 24.55 17.74 2.38
C PHE A 437 24.82 17.88 3.88
N LEU A 438 25.49 16.90 4.49
CA LEU A 438 25.85 16.98 5.91
C LEU A 438 26.87 18.11 6.15
N VAL A 439 27.84 18.28 5.25
CA VAL A 439 28.79 19.40 5.26
C VAL A 439 28.07 20.74 5.19
N ASP A 440 27.13 20.90 4.26
CA ASP A 440 26.32 22.11 4.11
C ASP A 440 25.50 22.41 5.39
N LEU A 441 24.95 21.39 6.04
CA LEU A 441 24.28 21.52 7.33
C LEU A 441 25.23 21.95 8.47
N PHE A 442 26.44 21.38 8.56
CA PHE A 442 27.43 21.80 9.56
C PHE A 442 27.88 23.25 9.34
N CYS A 443 28.12 23.65 8.08
CA CYS A 443 28.43 25.04 7.74
C CYS A 443 27.30 25.98 8.16
N ALA A 444 26.06 25.68 7.77
CA ALA A 444 24.91 26.50 8.13
C ALA A 444 24.65 26.54 9.65
N ALA A 445 24.95 25.45 10.37
CA ALA A 445 24.89 25.41 11.83
C ALA A 445 25.95 26.33 12.46
N ALA A 446 27.19 26.31 11.95
CA ALA A 446 28.28 27.18 12.40
C ALA A 446 27.98 28.67 12.16
N GLU A 447 27.50 29.02 10.97
CA GLU A 447 27.09 30.38 10.63
C GLU A 447 26.01 30.89 11.60
N ARG A 448 25.00 30.07 11.87
CA ARG A 448 23.91 30.41 12.79
C ARG A 448 24.40 30.53 14.24
N GLU A 449 25.31 29.66 14.65
CA GLU A 449 25.94 29.71 15.97
C GLU A 449 26.72 31.02 16.16
N GLN A 450 27.46 31.48 15.14
CA GLN A 450 28.13 32.78 15.17
C GLN A 450 27.15 33.95 15.25
N GLN A 451 26.02 33.87 14.54
CA GLN A 451 25.01 34.94 14.52
C GLN A 451 24.19 35.04 15.82
N THR A 452 23.86 33.89 16.43
CA THR A 452 22.90 33.81 17.54
C THR A 452 23.54 33.50 18.89
N GLY A 453 24.76 32.96 18.90
CA GLY A 453 25.42 32.43 20.10
C GLY A 453 24.85 31.09 20.58
N GLU A 454 23.86 30.51 19.88
CA GLU A 454 23.35 29.18 20.22
C GLU A 454 24.33 28.09 19.80
N LYS A 455 24.56 27.12 20.69
CA LYS A 455 25.41 25.94 20.45
C LYS A 455 24.81 24.95 19.42
N MET A 456 24.61 25.40 18.20
CA MET A 456 23.98 24.62 17.13
C MET A 456 24.87 23.49 16.62
N LEU A 457 26.18 23.69 16.51
CA LEU A 457 27.12 22.65 16.12
C LEU A 457 27.13 21.49 17.13
N GLU A 458 27.16 21.80 18.42
CA GLU A 458 27.09 20.79 19.49
C GLU A 458 25.78 19.99 19.41
N ARG A 459 24.64 20.68 19.23
CA ARG A 459 23.33 20.03 19.05
C ARG A 459 23.30 19.15 17.81
N PHE A 460 23.85 19.63 16.69
CA PHE A 460 23.83 18.89 15.45
C PHE A 460 24.73 17.64 15.52
N ALA A 461 25.94 17.76 16.05
CA ALA A 461 26.82 16.63 16.28
C ALA A 461 26.16 15.57 17.18
N SER A 462 25.35 15.98 18.16
CA SER A 462 24.67 15.07 19.07
C SER A 462 23.66 14.14 18.36
N VAL A 463 22.98 14.59 17.30
CA VAL A 463 22.03 13.75 16.55
C VAL A 463 22.72 12.81 15.55
N CYS A 464 24.00 13.05 15.29
CA CYS A 464 24.86 12.22 14.43
C CYS A 464 25.76 11.26 15.24
N ARG A 465 25.50 11.08 16.54
CA ARG A 465 26.32 10.27 17.45
C ARG A 465 25.61 8.97 17.85
N TYR A 466 25.73 7.92 17.04
CA TYR A 466 25.26 6.57 17.38
C TYR A 466 25.99 5.50 16.56
N LYS A 467 26.03 4.26 17.06
CA LYS A 467 26.89 3.17 16.53
C LYS A 467 26.71 2.90 15.03
N THR A 468 25.51 3.09 14.49
CA THR A 468 25.23 2.78 13.07
C THR A 468 25.25 4.03 12.17
N PHE A 469 25.53 5.22 12.69
CA PHE A 469 25.58 6.44 11.86
C PHE A 469 26.59 6.27 10.73
N PRO A 470 26.31 6.73 9.49
CA PRO A 470 25.16 7.53 9.03
C PRO A 470 23.89 6.73 8.66
N PHE A 471 23.93 5.40 8.71
CA PHE A 471 22.90 4.53 8.16
C PHE A 471 22.11 3.79 9.25
N HIS A 472 20.78 3.86 9.22
CA HIS A 472 19.98 3.09 10.16
C HIS A 472 19.84 1.61 9.76
N ASP A 473 20.16 1.28 8.50
CA ASP A 473 19.91 -0.04 7.93
C ASP A 473 20.97 -1.07 8.32
N ILE A 474 20.53 -2.31 8.51
CA ILE A 474 21.39 -3.49 8.70
C ILE A 474 21.98 -3.99 7.39
N HIS A 475 21.49 -3.48 6.25
CA HIS A 475 21.99 -3.81 4.91
C HIS A 475 23.12 -2.89 4.44
N ALA A 476 23.34 -1.74 5.10
CA ALA A 476 24.55 -0.95 4.91
C ALA A 476 25.73 -1.71 5.51
N ASP A 477 26.67 -2.13 4.68
CA ASP A 477 27.89 -2.73 5.19
C ASP A 477 28.80 -1.68 5.86
N ASP A 478 29.83 -2.15 6.55
CA ASP A 478 30.78 -1.26 7.21
C ASP A 478 31.73 -0.57 6.19
N GLU A 479 31.73 -1.00 4.92
CA GLU A 479 32.45 -0.34 3.82
C GLU A 479 31.80 0.98 3.44
N ASP A 480 30.49 0.98 3.17
CA ASP A 480 29.70 2.19 2.89
C ASP A 480 29.86 3.24 4.01
N ARG A 481 29.90 2.79 5.27
CA ARG A 481 30.07 3.68 6.43
C ARG A 481 31.47 4.27 6.50
N SER A 482 32.48 3.46 6.23
CA SER A 482 33.88 3.91 6.22
C SER A 482 34.07 4.97 5.14
N ASP A 483 33.58 4.69 3.94
CA ASP A 483 33.63 5.58 2.79
C ASP A 483 32.91 6.91 3.06
N PHE A 484 31.69 6.87 3.59
CA PHE A 484 30.95 8.08 3.94
C PHE A 484 31.70 8.97 4.94
N LEU A 485 32.28 8.39 6.00
CA LEU A 485 33.00 9.16 7.03
C LEU A 485 34.28 9.80 6.47
N LEU A 486 34.96 9.13 5.55
CA LEU A 486 36.14 9.68 4.88
C LEU A 486 35.77 10.83 3.95
N ASP A 487 34.70 10.68 3.15
CA ASP A 487 34.19 11.75 2.30
C ASP A 487 33.75 12.96 3.11
N LEU A 488 33.06 12.72 4.22
CA LEU A 488 32.67 13.75 5.16
C LEU A 488 33.90 14.51 5.67
N TYR A 489 34.92 13.81 6.17
CA TYR A 489 36.12 14.45 6.69
C TYR A 489 36.83 15.29 5.61
N SER A 490 37.06 14.74 4.42
CA SER A 490 37.77 15.40 3.32
C SER A 490 37.07 16.70 2.91
N GLN A 491 35.75 16.63 2.71
CA GLN A 491 34.95 17.79 2.32
C GLN A 491 34.86 18.85 3.43
N MET A 492 34.73 18.43 4.70
CA MET A 492 34.74 19.34 5.84
C MET A 492 36.06 20.09 5.95
N LYS A 493 37.19 19.40 5.77
CA LYS A 493 38.53 20.00 5.81
C LYS A 493 38.73 21.03 4.70
N ASP A 494 38.27 20.71 3.49
CA ASP A 494 38.27 21.66 2.36
C ASP A 494 37.40 22.89 2.64
N ARG A 495 36.19 22.69 3.21
CA ARG A 495 35.30 23.80 3.61
C ARG A 495 35.87 24.66 4.74
N GLU A 496 36.45 24.07 5.78
CA GLU A 496 37.11 24.78 6.89
C GLU A 496 38.26 25.64 6.35
N THR A 497 39.06 25.11 5.42
CA THR A 497 40.14 25.87 4.75
C THR A 497 39.61 27.04 3.92
N LYS A 498 38.49 26.86 3.20
CA LYS A 498 37.90 27.89 2.32
C LYS A 498 37.13 28.97 3.08
N SER A 499 36.40 28.59 4.13
CA SER A 499 35.49 29.49 4.86
C SER A 499 36.11 30.08 6.13
N GLY A 500 37.16 29.46 6.67
CA GLY A 500 37.73 29.82 7.96
C GLY A 500 36.85 29.41 9.17
N LEU A 501 35.76 28.66 8.95
CA LEU A 501 34.90 28.15 10.00
C LEU A 501 35.58 26.97 10.70
N SER A 502 35.63 26.98 12.03
CA SER A 502 36.14 25.83 12.79
C SER A 502 35.05 24.78 12.96
N LEU A 503 35.09 23.73 12.15
CA LEU A 503 34.03 22.73 12.06
C LEU A 503 34.45 21.37 12.62
N LEU A 504 35.69 20.95 12.34
CA LEU A 504 36.21 19.64 12.75
C LEU A 504 36.14 19.37 14.26
N PRO A 505 36.41 20.32 15.19
CA PRO A 505 36.32 20.06 16.63
C PRO A 505 34.92 19.61 17.08
N SER A 506 33.86 20.19 16.50
CA SER A 506 32.48 19.85 16.84
C SER A 506 32.05 18.49 16.30
N LEU A 507 32.72 18.00 15.26
CA LEU A 507 32.46 16.71 14.60
C LEU A 507 33.23 15.55 15.23
N GLN A 508 34.21 15.81 16.09
CA GLN A 508 34.97 14.76 16.76
C GLN A 508 34.07 13.65 17.36
N PRO A 509 32.94 13.95 18.03
CA PRO A 509 32.04 12.91 18.55
C PRO A 509 31.36 12.05 17.46
N VAL A 510 31.17 12.59 16.26
CA VAL A 510 30.61 11.88 15.10
C VAL A 510 31.62 10.86 14.60
N PHE A 511 32.87 11.28 14.39
CA PHE A 511 33.95 10.37 13.99
C PHE A 511 34.28 9.31 15.06
N GLN A 512 34.07 9.61 16.34
CA GLN A 512 34.20 8.62 17.43
C GLN A 512 33.10 7.54 17.42
N SER A 513 32.01 7.76 16.68
CA SER A 513 30.96 6.74 16.47
C SER A 513 31.27 5.82 15.30
N ALA A 514 32.54 5.74 14.89
CA ALA A 514 33.07 4.94 13.78
C ALA A 514 32.63 3.46 13.79
N PRO A 515 32.67 2.81 12.61
CA PRO A 515 32.40 1.38 12.50
C PRO A 515 33.35 0.54 13.37
N GLU A 516 32.95 -0.70 13.62
CA GLU A 516 33.72 -1.63 14.44
C GLU A 516 35.03 -2.03 13.75
N VAL A 517 34.99 -2.13 12.42
CA VAL A 517 36.12 -2.33 11.51
C VAL A 517 36.08 -1.23 10.46
N TRP A 518 37.23 -0.64 10.14
CA TRP A 518 37.35 0.29 9.01
C TRP A 518 37.68 -0.48 7.74
N PHE A 519 36.93 -0.23 6.68
CA PHE A 519 37.18 -0.78 5.36
C PHE A 519 37.79 0.32 4.49
N ILE A 520 38.95 0.05 3.88
CA ILE A 520 39.69 1.05 3.12
C ILE A 520 40.12 0.47 1.79
N ASN A 521 39.67 1.12 0.72
CA ASN A 521 40.20 0.90 -0.60
C ASN A 521 41.31 1.92 -0.90
N LEU A 522 42.58 1.49 -0.88
CA LEU A 522 43.75 2.35 -1.13
C LEU A 522 43.87 2.83 -2.59
N SER A 523 43.16 2.21 -3.54
CA SER A 523 43.14 2.62 -4.94
C SER A 523 42.18 3.80 -5.19
N LYS A 524 41.12 3.89 -4.38
CA LYS A 524 40.08 4.93 -4.47
C LYS A 524 40.28 6.07 -3.48
N ARG A 525 40.92 5.82 -2.33
CA ARG A 525 40.94 6.75 -1.19
C ARG A 525 42.35 7.25 -0.89
N LYS A 526 42.45 8.53 -0.56
CA LYS A 526 43.71 9.14 -0.08
C LYS A 526 43.97 8.72 1.36
N THR A 527 45.12 8.12 1.60
CA THR A 527 45.47 7.68 2.96
C THR A 527 45.62 8.82 3.96
N SER A 528 45.91 10.04 3.49
CA SER A 528 46.05 11.23 4.34
C SER A 528 44.79 11.55 5.13
N ASP A 529 43.61 11.39 4.52
CA ASP A 529 42.34 11.72 5.16
C ASP A 529 41.96 10.63 6.17
N PHE A 530 42.18 9.36 5.80
CA PHE A 530 42.03 8.23 6.72
C PHE A 530 42.91 8.35 7.96
N MET A 531 44.19 8.69 7.79
CA MET A 531 45.11 8.89 8.92
C MET A 531 44.59 9.96 9.90
N GLU A 532 44.11 11.09 9.40
CA GLU A 532 43.58 12.14 10.26
C GLU A 532 42.29 11.69 10.99
N VAL A 533 41.40 10.97 10.30
CA VAL A 533 40.20 10.38 10.94
C VAL A 533 40.58 9.36 12.02
N MET A 534 41.64 8.58 11.81
CA MET A 534 42.14 7.63 12.80
C MET A 534 42.70 8.30 14.06
N LYS A 535 43.30 9.48 13.95
CA LYS A 535 43.75 10.28 15.11
C LYS A 535 42.59 10.78 15.98
N LEU A 536 41.39 10.92 15.40
CA LEU A 536 40.19 11.37 16.11
C LEU A 536 39.52 10.25 16.93
N GLN A 537 39.90 9.00 16.68
CA GLN A 537 39.34 7.83 17.37
C GLN A 537 39.79 7.77 18.83
N SER A 538 38.89 7.33 19.72
CA SER A 538 39.21 7.15 21.14
C SER A 538 40.06 5.90 21.41
N GLU A 539 40.01 4.93 20.50
CA GLU A 539 40.67 3.63 20.60
C GLU A 539 41.19 3.20 19.23
N LYS A 540 42.25 2.37 19.21
CA LYS A 540 42.76 1.80 17.96
C LYS A 540 41.76 0.80 17.38
N LYS A 541 41.34 1.00 16.13
CA LYS A 541 40.36 0.14 15.45
C LYS A 541 41.05 -0.85 14.48
N PRO A 542 40.45 -2.03 14.24
CA PRO A 542 40.83 -2.91 13.14
C PRO A 542 40.60 -2.23 11.79
N VAL A 543 41.44 -2.57 10.82
CA VAL A 543 41.33 -2.11 9.44
C VAL A 543 41.35 -3.31 8.49
N MET A 544 40.45 -3.30 7.52
CA MET A 544 40.39 -4.23 6.40
C MET A 544 40.67 -3.46 5.11
N LEU A 545 41.61 -3.94 4.30
CA LEU A 545 41.87 -3.40 2.98
C LEU A 545 41.08 -4.21 1.95
N THR A 546 40.19 -3.57 1.20
CA THR A 546 39.25 -4.23 0.27
C THR A 546 39.77 -4.36 -1.16
N ASP A 547 40.84 -3.64 -1.51
CA ASP A 547 41.45 -3.66 -2.85
C ASP A 547 42.98 -3.66 -2.73
N CYS A 548 43.61 -4.65 -3.36
CA CYS A 548 45.05 -4.87 -3.33
C CYS A 548 45.79 -4.22 -4.51
N SER A 549 45.08 -3.60 -5.45
CA SER A 549 45.66 -2.89 -6.59
C SER A 549 46.05 -1.46 -6.20
N HIS A 550 47.32 -1.24 -5.84
CA HIS A 550 47.75 0.03 -5.24
C HIS A 550 48.96 0.65 -5.96
N GLY A 551 49.03 1.99 -5.91
CA GLY A 551 50.27 2.72 -6.20
C GLY A 551 51.20 2.70 -4.99
N GLU A 552 52.51 2.56 -5.22
CA GLU A 552 53.51 2.50 -4.13
C GLU A 552 53.45 3.69 -3.16
N SER A 553 53.00 4.86 -3.64
CA SER A 553 52.86 6.08 -2.83
C SER A 553 51.77 5.98 -1.76
N GLU A 554 50.66 5.31 -2.04
CA GLU A 554 49.57 5.13 -1.07
C GLU A 554 49.98 4.12 0.00
N VAL A 555 50.69 3.05 -0.37
CA VAL A 555 51.27 2.10 0.61
C VAL A 555 52.24 2.78 1.56
N ARG A 556 53.17 3.60 1.05
CA ARG A 556 54.08 4.38 1.90
C ARG A 556 53.33 5.36 2.81
N SER A 557 52.22 5.90 2.34
CA SER A 557 51.37 6.80 3.13
C SER A 557 50.59 6.03 4.21
N PHE A 558 50.08 4.83 3.90
CA PHE A 558 49.37 3.97 4.84
C PHE A 558 50.18 3.53 6.04
N LEU A 559 51.50 3.37 5.89
CA LEU A 559 52.37 3.07 7.02
C LEU A 559 52.26 4.11 8.16
N GLN A 560 51.87 5.35 7.86
CA GLN A 560 51.63 6.38 8.86
C GLN A 560 50.40 6.11 9.75
N CYS A 561 49.50 5.23 9.33
CA CYS A 561 48.31 4.82 10.07
C CYS A 561 48.61 3.75 11.13
N LEU A 562 49.72 3.01 11.02
CA LEU A 562 50.07 1.89 11.90
C LEU A 562 50.00 2.22 13.41
N PRO A 563 50.43 3.40 13.89
CA PRO A 563 50.31 3.75 15.30
C PRO A 563 48.86 3.82 15.81
N PHE A 564 47.89 4.00 14.92
CA PHE A 564 46.47 4.25 15.26
C PHE A 564 45.55 3.05 15.02
N ILE A 565 46.06 1.96 14.44
CA ILE A 565 45.26 0.76 14.15
C ILE A 565 45.60 -0.37 15.13
N SER A 566 44.64 -1.24 15.43
CA SER A 566 44.85 -2.37 16.34
C SER A 566 45.11 -3.68 15.61
N GLN A 567 44.57 -3.85 14.41
CA GLN A 567 44.72 -5.02 13.56
C GLN A 567 44.64 -4.62 12.09
N LEU A 568 45.34 -5.33 11.22
CA LEU A 568 45.29 -5.19 9.77
C LEU A 568 44.88 -6.53 9.14
N SER A 569 43.88 -6.49 8.26
CA SER A 569 43.35 -7.62 7.50
C SER A 569 43.21 -7.24 6.02
N LEU A 570 43.21 -8.23 5.14
CA LEU A 570 42.94 -8.09 3.70
C LEU A 570 41.66 -8.84 3.41
N ASP A 571 40.74 -8.25 2.67
CA ASP A 571 39.45 -8.85 2.34
C ASP A 571 39.62 -10.05 1.39
N ASP A 572 38.88 -11.13 1.69
CA ASP A 572 38.83 -12.40 0.95
C ASP A 572 37.42 -12.74 0.41
N GLY A 573 36.44 -11.84 0.55
CA GLY A 573 35.01 -12.10 0.35
C GLY A 573 34.41 -12.10 -1.08
N GLU A 574 33.31 -12.84 -1.24
CA GLU A 574 32.59 -13.14 -2.49
C GLU A 574 32.01 -11.92 -3.22
N GLY A 575 32.70 -11.42 -4.24
CA GLY A 575 32.14 -10.45 -5.21
C GLY A 575 33.18 -9.54 -5.86
N HIS A 576 34.26 -9.26 -5.12
CA HIS A 576 35.41 -8.50 -5.57
C HIS A 576 36.69 -9.21 -5.09
N SER A 577 36.99 -10.36 -5.70
CA SER A 577 38.15 -11.16 -5.33
C SER A 577 39.45 -10.43 -5.67
N CYS A 578 40.17 -9.92 -4.67
CA CYS A 578 41.60 -9.69 -4.82
C CYS A 578 42.27 -11.04 -5.13
N ASP A 579 43.07 -11.09 -6.19
CA ASP A 579 43.84 -12.29 -6.51
C ASP A 579 44.85 -12.56 -5.37
N PRO A 580 45.04 -13.80 -4.90
CA PRO A 580 46.00 -14.11 -3.84
C PRO A 580 47.42 -13.58 -4.12
N ASP A 581 47.82 -13.51 -5.40
CA ASP A 581 49.09 -12.90 -5.83
C ASP A 581 49.11 -11.38 -5.56
N GLU A 582 48.00 -10.68 -5.75
CA GLU A 582 47.89 -9.24 -5.47
C GLU A 582 47.93 -8.95 -3.96
N GLN A 583 47.25 -9.76 -3.16
CA GLN A 583 47.34 -9.70 -1.69
C GLN A 583 48.79 -9.93 -1.22
N THR A 584 49.46 -10.94 -1.78
CA THR A 584 50.87 -11.25 -1.49
C THR A 584 51.76 -10.06 -1.85
N ARG A 585 51.58 -9.48 -3.04
CA ARG A 585 52.34 -8.30 -3.48
C ARG A 585 52.11 -7.08 -2.59
N LEU A 586 50.87 -6.81 -2.19
CA LEU A 586 50.56 -5.72 -1.26
C LEU A 586 51.27 -5.90 0.08
N LEU A 587 51.24 -7.12 0.64
CA LEU A 587 51.91 -7.41 1.89
C LEU A 587 53.43 -7.21 1.75
N VAL A 588 54.05 -7.74 0.70
CA VAL A 588 55.49 -7.51 0.42
C VAL A 588 55.80 -6.02 0.32
N ASN A 589 55.00 -5.26 -0.43
CA ASN A 589 55.19 -3.84 -0.61
C ASN A 589 55.08 -3.07 0.72
N LEU A 590 54.12 -3.42 1.58
CA LEU A 590 54.00 -2.87 2.93
C LEU A 590 55.26 -3.12 3.77
N PHE A 591 55.79 -4.34 3.76
CA PHE A 591 56.99 -4.70 4.52
C PHE A 591 58.26 -4.04 3.97
N CYS A 592 58.44 -4.00 2.65
CA CYS A 592 59.56 -3.31 2.02
C CYS A 592 59.49 -1.80 2.32
N ALA A 593 58.32 -1.17 2.16
CA ALA A 593 58.13 0.25 2.48
C ALA A 593 58.34 0.55 3.98
N ALA A 594 57.97 -0.38 4.87
CA ALA A 594 58.22 -0.25 6.31
C ALA A 594 59.72 -0.32 6.62
N ALA A 595 60.46 -1.25 6.01
CA ALA A 595 61.91 -1.36 6.17
C ALA A 595 62.64 -0.11 5.63
N GLU A 596 62.24 0.38 4.45
CA GLU A 596 62.77 1.62 3.86
C GLU A 596 62.59 2.80 4.83
N ARG A 597 61.38 2.97 5.35
CA ARG A 597 61.05 4.06 6.26
C ARG A 597 61.77 3.93 7.61
N GLU A 598 61.84 2.73 8.17
CA GLU A 598 62.57 2.45 9.41
C GLU A 598 64.05 2.81 9.27
N GLN A 599 64.68 2.48 8.13
CA GLN A 599 66.05 2.91 7.84
C GLN A 599 66.17 4.44 7.72
N GLN A 600 65.21 5.12 7.11
CA GLN A 600 65.25 6.56 6.88
C GLN A 600 64.98 7.39 8.15
N THR A 601 64.03 6.94 8.98
CA THR A 601 63.49 7.72 10.11
C THR A 601 63.95 7.20 11.47
N GLY A 602 64.39 5.94 11.56
CA GLY A 602 64.65 5.25 12.81
C GLY A 602 63.38 4.82 13.57
N GLU A 603 62.19 5.05 13.02
CA GLU A 603 60.92 4.56 13.57
C GLU A 603 60.85 3.03 13.44
N LYS A 604 60.43 2.32 14.48
CA LYS A 604 60.30 0.85 14.47
C LYS A 604 59.09 0.35 13.66
N MET A 605 59.05 0.69 12.37
CA MET A 605 57.91 0.45 11.47
C MET A 605 57.64 -1.03 11.26
N LEU A 606 58.67 -1.86 11.11
CA LEU A 606 58.53 -3.30 10.95
C LEU A 606 57.93 -3.95 12.20
N GLU A 607 58.35 -3.53 13.40
CA GLU A 607 57.78 -3.99 14.67
C GLU A 607 56.29 -3.61 14.77
N MET A 608 55.94 -2.38 14.40
CA MET A 608 54.54 -1.92 14.39
C MET A 608 53.68 -2.67 13.38
N LEU A 609 54.14 -2.80 12.13
CA LEU A 609 53.41 -3.52 11.07
C LEU A 609 53.17 -4.98 11.46
N THR A 610 54.18 -5.63 12.02
CA THR A 610 54.08 -6.98 12.56
C THR A 610 53.04 -7.08 13.67
N SER A 611 52.99 -6.10 14.56
CA SER A 611 52.10 -6.15 15.72
C SER A 611 50.62 -6.11 15.34
N VAL A 612 50.30 -5.49 14.19
CA VAL A 612 48.93 -5.33 13.68
C VAL A 612 48.55 -6.44 12.70
N CYS A 613 49.52 -7.03 11.98
CA CYS A 613 49.30 -8.17 11.10
C CYS A 613 49.21 -9.47 11.92
N LYS A 614 48.02 -10.07 12.01
CA LYS A 614 47.88 -11.43 12.54
C LYS A 614 47.78 -12.41 11.38
N PHE A 615 48.51 -13.51 11.46
CA PHE A 615 48.46 -14.53 10.40
C PHE A 615 47.06 -15.16 10.26
N GLU A 616 46.30 -15.22 11.36
CA GLU A 616 44.90 -15.68 11.42
C GLU A 616 43.90 -14.75 10.72
N THR A 617 44.25 -13.47 10.49
CA THR A 617 43.37 -12.47 9.86
C THR A 617 43.54 -12.36 8.35
N PHE A 618 44.43 -13.16 7.75
CA PHE A 618 44.49 -13.35 6.31
C PHE A 618 43.80 -14.68 6.01
N SER A 619 42.49 -14.62 5.78
CA SER A 619 41.71 -15.81 5.43
C SER A 619 41.99 -16.12 3.95
N PHE A 620 42.58 -17.27 3.70
CA PHE A 620 42.77 -17.84 2.36
C PHE A 620 41.84 -19.03 2.22
N GLN A 621 40.52 -18.81 2.28
CA GLN A 621 39.56 -19.89 2.02
C GLN A 621 39.17 -19.90 0.55
N ASN A 622 39.81 -20.77 -0.23
CA ASN A 622 39.28 -21.22 -1.51
C ASN A 622 38.03 -22.08 -1.26
N GLU A 623 36.85 -21.48 -1.03
CA GLU A 623 35.57 -22.21 -0.88
C GLU A 623 35.05 -22.85 -2.19
N LYS A 624 35.91 -23.17 -3.15
CA LYS A 624 35.56 -23.94 -4.36
C LYS A 624 36.32 -25.23 -4.56
N THR A 625 36.74 -25.88 -3.48
CA THR A 625 37.09 -27.30 -3.56
C THR A 625 36.16 -28.13 -2.68
N ASP A 626 35.12 -28.68 -3.30
CA ASP A 626 34.27 -29.77 -2.79
C ASP A 626 35.06 -31.10 -2.59
N ASN A 627 36.39 -31.03 -2.58
CA ASN A 627 37.28 -32.12 -2.23
C ASN A 627 38.14 -31.60 -1.08
N GLY A 628 38.16 -32.31 0.06
CA GLY A 628 38.94 -31.95 1.26
C GLY A 628 40.46 -31.89 1.02
N GLY A 629 40.89 -30.91 0.23
CA GLY A 629 42.24 -30.56 -0.14
C GLY A 629 42.78 -29.53 0.83
N ASP A 630 43.67 -30.03 1.67
CA ASP A 630 44.58 -29.40 2.62
C ASP A 630 44.75 -27.85 2.54
N ALA A 631 43.89 -27.11 3.26
CA ALA A 631 44.08 -25.68 3.53
C ALA A 631 45.46 -25.33 4.16
N THR A 632 46.16 -26.32 4.71
CA THR A 632 47.53 -26.19 5.20
C THR A 632 48.54 -26.00 4.06
N LYS A 633 48.31 -26.60 2.90
CA LYS A 633 49.18 -26.48 1.73
C LYS A 633 49.11 -25.09 1.12
N ASP A 634 47.90 -24.57 0.88
CA ASP A 634 47.70 -23.22 0.33
C ASP A 634 48.33 -22.15 1.26
N ARG A 635 48.25 -22.35 2.58
CA ARG A 635 48.95 -21.51 3.57
C ARG A 635 50.47 -21.61 3.47
N LEU A 636 51.01 -22.79 3.21
CA LEU A 636 52.45 -23.01 3.08
C LEU A 636 53.00 -22.39 1.80
N ASP A 637 52.27 -22.55 0.69
CA ASP A 637 52.62 -22.00 -0.62
C ASP A 637 52.63 -20.46 -0.55
N PHE A 638 51.62 -19.83 0.09
CA PHE A 638 51.62 -18.37 0.35
C PHE A 638 52.83 -17.90 1.17
N LEU A 639 53.17 -18.60 2.25
CA LEU A 639 54.34 -18.24 3.09
C LEU A 639 55.66 -18.35 2.31
N LEU A 640 55.77 -19.35 1.43
CA LEU A 640 56.93 -19.53 0.56
C LEU A 640 57.03 -18.43 -0.50
N ASP A 641 55.90 -18.02 -1.09
CA ASP A 641 55.86 -16.92 -2.05
C ASP A 641 56.20 -15.59 -1.37
N LEU A 642 55.60 -15.30 -0.22
CA LEU A 642 55.92 -14.13 0.61
C LEU A 642 57.41 -14.10 0.95
N TYR A 643 57.99 -15.24 1.37
CA TYR A 643 59.41 -15.37 1.66
C TYR A 643 60.27 -15.08 0.43
N SER A 644 59.95 -15.68 -0.72
CA SER A 644 60.65 -15.49 -1.99
C SER A 644 60.69 -14.02 -2.40
N TYR A 645 59.53 -13.35 -2.35
CA TYR A 645 59.40 -11.94 -2.69
C TYR A 645 60.14 -11.02 -1.71
N MET A 646 60.05 -11.28 -0.40
CA MET A 646 60.84 -10.53 0.58
C MET A 646 62.33 -10.70 0.32
N LYS A 647 62.80 -11.91 0.03
CA LYS A 647 64.23 -12.17 -0.25
C LYS A 647 64.70 -11.42 -1.49
N ASP A 648 63.88 -11.40 -2.55
CA ASP A 648 64.17 -10.60 -3.75
C ASP A 648 64.26 -9.09 -3.41
N CYS A 649 63.34 -8.58 -2.59
CA CYS A 649 63.37 -7.21 -2.09
C CYS A 649 64.65 -6.92 -1.28
N GLU A 650 65.05 -7.80 -0.35
CA GLU A 650 66.31 -7.67 0.40
C GLU A 650 67.53 -7.62 -0.54
N THR A 651 67.55 -8.46 -1.58
CA THR A 651 68.67 -8.47 -2.54
C THR A 651 68.73 -7.23 -3.42
N LYS A 652 67.59 -6.64 -3.77
CA LYS A 652 67.51 -5.44 -4.61
C LYS A 652 67.79 -4.16 -3.84
N THR A 653 67.37 -4.10 -2.59
CA THR A 653 67.41 -2.86 -1.77
C THR A 653 68.53 -2.87 -0.74
N GLY A 654 69.07 -4.04 -0.37
CA GLY A 654 70.01 -4.19 0.73
C GLY A 654 69.38 -4.03 2.13
N LEU A 655 68.06 -3.89 2.21
CA LEU A 655 67.30 -3.81 3.46
C LEU A 655 67.06 -5.20 4.02
N ILE A 656 67.18 -5.37 5.33
CA ILE A 656 66.76 -6.61 6.01
C ILE A 656 65.26 -6.48 6.27
N VAL A 657 64.45 -7.06 5.38
CA VAL A 657 63.00 -7.10 5.50
C VAL A 657 62.70 -8.36 6.29
N GLY A 658 62.55 -8.23 7.62
CA GLY A 658 62.58 -9.33 8.59
C GLY A 658 61.69 -10.54 8.27
N ALA A 659 62.15 -11.44 7.41
CA ALA A 659 61.48 -12.70 7.07
C ALA A 659 61.34 -13.64 8.29
N GLN A 660 62.13 -13.39 9.35
CA GLN A 660 62.06 -14.08 10.64
C GLN A 660 60.78 -13.79 11.44
N ILE A 661 60.01 -12.77 11.06
CA ILE A 661 58.89 -12.31 11.86
C ILE A 661 57.63 -13.18 11.67
N PHE A 662 57.37 -13.65 10.44
CA PHE A 662 56.25 -14.54 10.15
C PHE A 662 56.53 -16.01 10.51
N MET A 663 57.80 -16.40 10.58
CA MET A 663 58.23 -17.78 10.82
C MET A 663 58.33 -18.16 12.32
N ASN A 664 58.13 -17.20 13.24
CA ASN A 664 58.38 -17.38 14.68
C ASN A 664 57.12 -17.47 15.55
N LYS A 665 55.92 -17.55 14.96
CA LYS A 665 54.71 -17.92 15.70
C LYS A 665 54.18 -19.25 15.15
N PRO A 666 53.98 -20.26 16.00
CA PRO A 666 53.62 -21.62 15.60
C PRO A 666 52.22 -21.70 14.98
#